data_AF-A0AAV9DM58-F1
#
_entry.id   AF-A0AAV9DM58-F1
#
_cell.length_a   1.000
_cell.length_b   1.000
_cell.length_c   1.000
_cell.angle_alpha   90.00
_cell.angle_beta   90.00
_cell.angle_gamma   90.00
#
_symmetry.space_group_name_H-M   'P 1'
#
loop_
_entity.id
_entity.type
_entity.pdbx_description
1 polymer ?
#
loop_
_entity_poly.entity_id
_entity_poly.type
_entity_poly.pdbx_seq_one_letter_code
_entity_poly.pdbx_strand_id
1 'polypeptide(L)'
;MEEEDPERKKKKEEKAREMELKKLKALQKAEAAKNQLMSADSQSQQKPSSKKSEKKNQRRGGGAEEEKPEDFVDPETPNGEKKKLSPVMAKQYIPSTVEKAWYAWWEKSNFFRADADSKKPPFVIVVPPPNVTGALHIGHGLTASIEDLIIRWRRMSGYNTLWVPGMDHAGIATQMEEEDPERKKKKEEKALQKAEAAKNQLMSADSQSQQKPSSKKSEKKNQRRGGGAEEEKPEDFIDPETPNGEKKKLSPVMAKQYSPSTVEKAWYAWWEKSNFFRADADSKKPPFVIVVPPPNVTGALHIGHGLTASIEDLIIRWRRMSGYNTLWLPGMDHAGIATQVVVEKKIMRERKQTRHDVGREAFVNEVDYKDIKERTLLKVPGYQDPVEFGVLTSFAYPLEGELGEIVVATTRVETMLGDTAIAIHPEDKWYSHLHGKFAIHPFNGRKLPIICDAMLVDPEFGTGAVKITPAHDPNDFDVGKRHCLEFINIFTDDGNINSNGGSNFEGMPRFKARLAVVEALKEKGLYIGAQNNEMRLGICSRTNDVVEPMIKPQWFVNCQSMAKEALDAVMDENNRKIEIIPKQYAQEWKRWLENIRDWCVSRQLWWGHRIPAWYVILEDDQLKEIGAYNDHWVVGRNEEEALSEAFGKFQEKMFHIEQDPDVMCHAIVHQISIFATKLISLPFLSDKINLDIQRVVGYRQWCNKLWNAIRFAMNKLGDDYCPPVNIEVQQMPFSCKWILSVLNKAISKTVSSLEAYEFSDAATVVYSWWQFQLCDVFIEVIKPYFSAESKFDDSRKASRDALWVCLDTGLRLLHPFMPFVTEELWQRLPQVAGSCNRRESIVISEYPSVVDAWTNEPVEREMGLIESIVKSIRSLRSMMLPNERNERRPAYVMCHVDVVSDTIRRYELEISNLASLSSLKVLSENDGAPTGCSVSVVNEQISVYLQLQGNLNAEAEREKLQKKREELQKQHDNLEKKMSASGYKEKVPQNIHEDNLKKLNKLLQELGIIDEADRKLIDMGNGEN
;
A
#
# COMPACT_ATOMS: atom_id res chain seq x y z
N MET A 1 -47.01 4.86 16.57
CA MET A 1 -46.74 3.41 16.66
C MET A 1 -47.62 2.75 15.62
N GLU A 2 -47.03 2.14 14.59
CA GLU A 2 -47.75 1.32 13.61
C GLU A 2 -47.43 -0.15 13.93
N GLU A 3 -48.45 -1.02 13.92
CA GLU A 3 -48.25 -2.43 14.22
C GLU A 3 -47.65 -3.16 13.01
N GLU A 4 -46.55 -3.89 13.18
CA GLU A 4 -45.93 -4.62 12.07
C GLU A 4 -46.79 -5.81 11.63
N ASP A 5 -47.19 -5.81 10.36
CA ASP A 5 -48.03 -6.82 9.71
C ASP A 5 -47.75 -8.27 10.20
N PRO A 6 -48.76 -8.98 10.75
CA PRO A 6 -48.59 -10.31 11.31
C PRO A 6 -48.20 -11.36 10.25
N GLU A 7 -48.54 -11.18 8.97
CA GLU A 7 -48.07 -12.09 7.91
C GLU A 7 -46.57 -11.95 7.66
N ARG A 8 -46.05 -10.70 7.70
CA ARG A 8 -44.62 -10.39 7.69
C ARG A 8 -43.88 -11.03 8.86
N LYS A 9 -44.45 -10.96 10.07
CA LYS A 9 -43.90 -11.62 11.27
C LYS A 9 -43.85 -13.13 11.09
N LYS A 10 -44.93 -13.75 10.59
CA LYS A 10 -45.01 -15.19 10.33
C LYS A 10 -43.94 -15.66 9.33
N LYS A 11 -43.69 -14.89 8.26
CA LYS A 11 -42.60 -15.15 7.29
C LYS A 11 -41.19 -14.94 7.85
N LYS A 12 -40.99 -14.04 8.83
CA LYS A 12 -39.72 -13.95 9.60
C LYS A 12 -39.49 -15.21 10.45
N GLU A 13 -40.51 -15.65 11.19
CA GLU A 13 -40.44 -16.83 12.06
C GLU A 13 -40.22 -18.14 11.28
N GLU A 14 -40.87 -18.30 10.12
CA GLU A 14 -40.68 -19.46 9.25
C GLU A 14 -39.24 -19.55 8.71
N LYS A 15 -38.68 -18.44 8.23
CA LYS A 15 -37.25 -18.36 7.83
C LYS A 15 -36.29 -18.62 8.99
N ALA A 16 -36.64 -18.20 10.21
CA ALA A 16 -35.83 -18.49 11.39
C ALA A 16 -35.77 -20.00 11.67
N ARG A 17 -36.92 -20.69 11.67
CA ARG A 17 -37.01 -22.14 11.85
C ARG A 17 -36.30 -22.92 10.74
N GLU A 18 -36.41 -22.47 9.48
CA GLU A 18 -35.71 -23.12 8.36
C GLU A 18 -34.18 -23.01 8.48
N MET A 19 -33.70 -21.84 8.93
CA MET A 19 -32.26 -21.60 9.18
C MET A 19 -31.75 -22.38 10.41
N GLU A 20 -32.57 -22.52 11.45
CA GLU A 20 -32.28 -23.33 12.63
C GLU A 20 -32.21 -24.83 12.29
N LEU A 21 -33.18 -25.35 11.52
CA LEU A 21 -33.17 -26.73 11.04
C LEU A 21 -31.94 -27.03 10.17
N LYS A 22 -31.47 -26.05 9.37
CA LYS A 22 -30.21 -26.14 8.61
C LYS A 22 -28.97 -26.18 9.53
N LYS A 23 -28.92 -25.40 10.61
CA LYS A 23 -27.86 -25.50 11.63
C LYS A 23 -27.86 -26.86 12.32
N LEU A 24 -29.03 -27.37 12.71
CA LEU A 24 -29.20 -28.62 13.45
C LEU A 24 -28.74 -29.83 12.61
N LYS A 25 -29.09 -29.87 11.32
CA LYS A 25 -28.59 -30.88 10.37
C LYS A 25 -27.08 -30.78 10.13
N ALA A 26 -26.50 -29.58 10.16
CA ALA A 26 -25.05 -29.41 10.04
C ALA A 26 -24.31 -29.94 11.28
N LEU A 27 -24.85 -29.66 12.49
CA LEU A 27 -24.33 -30.17 13.77
C LEU A 27 -24.34 -31.71 13.81
N GLN A 28 -25.48 -32.33 13.48
CA GLN A 28 -25.60 -33.79 13.40
C GLN A 28 -24.60 -34.42 12.41
N LYS A 29 -24.33 -33.75 11.28
CA LYS A 29 -23.34 -34.24 10.30
C LYS A 29 -21.90 -34.10 10.78
N ALA A 30 -21.58 -33.04 11.53
CA ALA A 30 -20.27 -32.86 12.16
C ALA A 30 -20.03 -33.88 13.30
N GLU A 31 -21.07 -34.15 14.09
CA GLU A 31 -21.02 -35.13 15.18
C GLU A 31 -20.89 -36.57 14.66
N ALA A 32 -21.58 -36.92 13.58
CA ALA A 32 -21.39 -38.19 12.88
C ALA A 32 -19.95 -38.38 12.37
N ALA A 33 -19.35 -37.34 11.77
CA ALA A 33 -17.96 -37.37 11.32
C ALA A 33 -16.96 -37.51 12.48
N LYS A 34 -17.20 -36.79 13.59
CA LYS A 34 -16.41 -36.89 14.83
C LYS A 34 -16.47 -38.31 15.41
N ASN A 35 -17.64 -38.95 15.42
CA ASN A 35 -17.80 -40.31 15.92
C ASN A 35 -17.10 -41.36 15.04
N GLN A 36 -17.03 -41.14 13.71
CA GLN A 36 -16.24 -41.98 12.79
C GLN A 36 -14.73 -41.86 13.04
N LEU A 37 -14.22 -40.67 13.37
CA LEU A 37 -12.82 -40.47 13.77
C LEU A 37 -12.52 -41.16 15.12
N MET A 38 -13.37 -40.99 16.13
CA MET A 38 -13.21 -41.61 17.46
C MET A 38 -13.21 -43.15 17.42
N SER A 39 -13.88 -43.77 16.44
CA SER A 39 -13.84 -45.23 16.24
C SER A 39 -12.58 -45.75 15.54
N ALA A 40 -11.74 -44.88 14.97
CA ALA A 40 -10.51 -45.29 14.29
C ALA A 40 -9.33 -45.41 15.27
N ASP A 41 -9.16 -44.44 16.18
CA ASP A 41 -8.03 -44.43 17.14
C ASP A 41 -8.09 -45.57 18.17
N SER A 42 -9.29 -46.09 18.45
CA SER A 42 -9.55 -47.08 19.50
C SER A 42 -9.07 -48.51 19.22
N GLN A 43 -8.38 -48.77 18.10
CA GLN A 43 -7.81 -50.08 17.76
C GLN A 43 -6.27 -50.17 17.78
N SER A 44 -5.53 -49.09 18.10
CA SER A 44 -4.07 -49.03 17.85
C SER A 44 -3.15 -48.99 19.09
N GLN A 45 -3.62 -49.31 20.30
CA GLN A 45 -2.73 -49.30 21.49
C GLN A 45 -3.08 -50.27 22.64
N GLN A 46 -2.60 -51.52 22.54
CA GLN A 46 -2.30 -52.37 23.71
C GLN A 46 -1.25 -53.45 23.34
N LYS A 47 -0.17 -53.55 24.13
CA LYS A 47 0.81 -54.66 24.09
C LYS A 47 0.51 -55.64 25.23
N PRO A 48 0.89 -56.91 25.09
CA PRO A 48 1.82 -57.44 26.10
C PRO A 48 2.98 -58.27 25.53
N SER A 49 3.88 -58.61 26.45
CA SER A 49 5.21 -59.19 26.27
C SER A 49 5.28 -60.66 25.84
N SER A 50 6.45 -61.02 25.27
CA SER A 50 7.34 -62.11 25.74
C SER A 50 7.81 -63.13 24.69
N LYS A 51 8.98 -63.70 25.01
CA LYS A 51 9.85 -64.59 24.21
C LYS A 51 9.14 -65.84 23.65
N LYS A 52 9.43 -66.17 22.38
CA LYS A 52 10.08 -67.45 22.03
C LYS A 52 10.69 -67.42 20.63
N SER A 53 11.45 -68.45 20.32
CA SER A 53 12.35 -68.57 19.17
C SER A 53 12.01 -69.79 18.31
N GLU A 54 12.70 -69.91 17.17
CA GLU A 54 12.78 -71.05 16.22
C GLU A 54 11.99 -70.85 14.91
N LYS A 55 12.46 -71.25 13.71
CA LYS A 55 13.77 -71.58 13.09
C LYS A 55 13.41 -72.14 11.71
N LYS A 56 14.06 -71.68 10.63
CA LYS A 56 14.06 -72.30 9.27
C LYS A 56 12.67 -72.32 8.56
N ASN A 57 12.58 -72.24 7.23
CA ASN A 57 13.52 -72.77 6.25
C ASN A 57 13.62 -71.97 4.92
N GLN A 58 14.71 -72.26 4.21
CA GLN A 58 15.13 -71.87 2.86
C GLN A 58 14.01 -71.63 1.80
N ARG A 59 14.24 -70.65 0.90
CA ARG A 59 14.66 -70.92 -0.51
C ARG A 59 15.08 -69.65 -1.27
N ARG A 60 15.75 -69.85 -2.43
CA ARG A 60 16.25 -68.80 -3.33
C ARG A 60 15.12 -68.22 -4.19
N GLY A 61 15.17 -66.91 -4.44
CA GLY A 61 14.40 -66.21 -5.46
C GLY A 61 14.83 -64.75 -5.51
N GLY A 62 15.11 -64.20 -6.69
CA GLY A 62 15.47 -62.79 -6.83
C GLY A 62 14.23 -61.90 -6.87
N GLY A 63 14.25 -60.82 -6.10
CA GLY A 63 13.28 -59.73 -6.12
C GLY A 63 13.98 -58.44 -5.73
N ALA A 64 13.50 -57.30 -6.22
CA ALA A 64 14.03 -56.01 -5.78
C ALA A 64 13.64 -55.78 -4.31
N GLU A 65 14.58 -55.33 -3.49
CA GLU A 65 14.27 -54.92 -2.12
C GLU A 65 13.48 -53.61 -2.16
N GLU A 66 12.28 -53.60 -1.60
CA GLU A 66 11.56 -52.36 -1.31
C GLU A 66 12.28 -51.66 -0.15
N GLU A 67 13.17 -50.73 -0.49
CA GLU A 67 13.90 -49.86 0.44
C GLU A 67 12.93 -49.25 1.47
N LYS A 68 13.13 -49.55 2.76
CA LYS A 68 12.18 -49.18 3.80
C LYS A 68 12.41 -47.73 4.23
N PRO A 69 11.39 -47.04 4.77
CA PRO A 69 11.57 -45.72 5.36
C PRO A 69 12.63 -45.69 6.48
N GLU A 70 12.84 -46.83 7.14
CA GLU A 70 13.84 -47.08 8.18
C GLU A 70 15.28 -46.89 7.67
N ASP A 71 15.56 -47.24 6.41
CA ASP A 71 16.92 -47.23 5.83
C ASP A 71 17.45 -45.81 5.53
N PHE A 72 16.56 -44.81 5.57
CA PHE A 72 16.85 -43.40 5.29
C PHE A 72 16.94 -42.50 6.53
N VAL A 73 16.83 -43.08 7.74
CA VAL A 73 16.92 -42.32 8.99
C VAL A 73 18.38 -42.18 9.40
N ASP A 74 18.91 -40.94 9.42
CA ASP A 74 20.21 -40.65 10.03
C ASP A 74 20.22 -41.22 11.47
N PRO A 75 21.20 -42.05 11.86
CA PRO A 75 21.17 -42.77 13.13
C PRO A 75 21.06 -41.81 14.32
N GLU A 76 20.19 -42.14 15.29
CA GLU A 76 19.86 -41.28 16.43
C GLU A 76 21.13 -40.76 17.11
N THR A 77 21.46 -39.51 16.81
CA THR A 77 22.65 -38.86 17.37
C THR A 77 22.27 -38.32 18.75
N PRO A 78 23.05 -38.62 19.82
CA PRO A 78 22.78 -38.10 21.16
C PRO A 78 22.59 -36.59 21.15
N ASN A 79 21.57 -36.11 21.87
CA ASN A 79 21.10 -34.74 21.73
C ASN A 79 22.23 -33.73 22.07
N GLY A 80 22.58 -32.88 21.10
CA GLY A 80 23.70 -31.95 21.19
C GLY A 80 25.06 -32.46 20.71
N GLU A 81 25.18 -33.68 20.18
CA GLU A 81 26.38 -34.13 19.46
C GLU A 81 26.27 -33.90 17.94
N LYS A 82 27.41 -33.81 17.26
CA LYS A 82 27.43 -33.53 15.82
C LYS A 82 26.77 -34.69 15.05
N LYS A 83 25.71 -34.38 14.30
CA LYS A 83 24.92 -35.37 13.56
C LYS A 83 25.80 -36.28 12.72
N LYS A 84 25.69 -37.60 12.93
CA LYS A 84 26.35 -38.60 12.08
C LYS A 84 25.50 -38.78 10.82
N LEU A 85 26.01 -38.26 9.70
CA LEU A 85 25.36 -38.36 8.39
C LEU A 85 25.39 -39.81 7.89
N SER A 86 24.24 -40.31 7.44
CA SER A 86 24.18 -41.52 6.62
C SER A 86 24.93 -41.32 5.29
N PRO A 87 25.63 -42.35 4.76
CA PRO A 87 26.17 -42.31 3.39
C PRO A 87 25.07 -42.36 2.31
N VAL A 88 23.81 -42.63 2.67
CA VAL A 88 22.66 -42.64 1.77
C VAL A 88 21.72 -41.48 2.14
N MET A 89 21.44 -40.59 1.19
CA MET A 89 20.54 -39.45 1.43
C MET A 89 19.07 -39.87 1.44
N ALA A 90 18.30 -39.31 2.39
CA ALA A 90 16.85 -39.49 2.45
C ALA A 90 16.14 -38.91 1.21
N LYS A 91 15.17 -39.66 0.67
CA LYS A 91 14.37 -39.27 -0.50
C LYS A 91 13.48 -38.03 -0.29
N GLN A 92 13.27 -37.60 0.95
CA GLN A 92 12.44 -36.46 1.30
C GLN A 92 13.04 -35.70 2.50
N TYR A 93 13.04 -34.36 2.42
CA TYR A 93 13.45 -33.51 3.54
C TYR A 93 12.37 -33.48 4.63
N ILE A 94 12.76 -33.76 5.88
CA ILE A 94 11.88 -33.71 7.05
C ILE A 94 12.47 -32.69 8.05
N PRO A 95 11.99 -31.42 8.03
CA PRO A 95 12.59 -30.31 8.80
C PRO A 95 12.75 -30.62 10.29
N SER A 96 11.68 -31.15 10.91
CA SER A 96 11.60 -31.45 12.35
C SER A 96 12.63 -32.47 12.84
N THR A 97 13.10 -33.36 11.97
CA THR A 97 14.11 -34.38 12.29
C THR A 97 15.52 -33.89 11.95
N VAL A 98 15.69 -33.08 10.92
CA VAL A 98 17.00 -32.58 10.49
C VAL A 98 17.45 -31.40 11.34
N GLU A 99 16.63 -30.36 11.45
CA GLU A 99 17.01 -29.07 12.05
C GLU A 99 17.19 -29.19 13.56
N LYS A 100 16.32 -29.94 14.25
CA LYS A 100 16.35 -30.12 15.71
C LYS A 100 17.68 -30.67 16.22
N ALA A 101 18.27 -31.65 15.51
CA ALA A 101 19.56 -32.23 15.88
C ALA A 101 20.72 -31.26 15.62
N TRP A 102 20.69 -30.52 14.51
CA TRP A 102 21.72 -29.52 14.20
C TRP A 102 21.70 -28.34 15.16
N TYR A 103 20.53 -27.79 15.50
CA TYR A 103 20.40 -26.71 16.49
C TYR A 103 20.93 -27.12 17.87
N ALA A 104 20.58 -28.31 18.37
CA ALA A 104 21.09 -28.79 19.65
C ALA A 104 22.63 -28.90 19.67
N TRP A 105 23.25 -29.36 18.58
CA TRP A 105 24.72 -29.39 18.46
C TRP A 105 25.33 -27.98 18.36
N TRP A 106 24.69 -27.08 17.60
CA TRP A 106 25.15 -25.71 17.45
C TRP A 106 25.12 -24.94 18.78
N GLU A 107 24.08 -25.16 19.57
CA GLU A 107 23.91 -24.59 20.91
C GLU A 107 24.93 -25.16 21.92
N LYS A 108 25.04 -26.49 22.06
CA LYS A 108 26.02 -27.14 22.96
C LYS A 108 27.46 -26.73 22.64
N SER A 109 27.76 -26.52 21.36
CA SER A 109 29.09 -26.11 20.89
C SER A 109 29.29 -24.58 20.86
N ASN A 110 28.34 -23.80 21.39
CA ASN A 110 28.36 -22.34 21.48
C ASN A 110 28.52 -21.59 20.14
N PHE A 111 28.17 -22.19 18.98
CA PHE A 111 28.34 -21.55 17.66
C PHE A 111 27.51 -20.27 17.47
N PHE A 112 26.50 -20.02 18.30
CA PHE A 112 25.72 -18.78 18.30
C PHE A 112 26.28 -17.68 19.21
N ARG A 113 27.22 -17.99 20.11
CA ARG A 113 27.87 -16.98 20.96
C ARG A 113 28.98 -16.26 20.20
N ALA A 114 29.23 -15.00 20.58
CA ALA A 114 30.46 -14.30 20.20
C ALA A 114 31.63 -14.80 21.04
N ASP A 115 32.83 -14.75 20.47
CA ASP A 115 34.09 -15.09 21.12
C ASP A 115 34.68 -13.80 21.72
N ALA A 116 34.78 -13.70 23.05
CA ALA A 116 35.15 -12.45 23.72
C ALA A 116 36.60 -12.04 23.43
N ASP A 117 37.49 -13.01 23.21
CA ASP A 117 38.93 -12.80 22.99
C ASP A 117 39.29 -12.72 21.49
N SER A 118 38.28 -12.72 20.60
CA SER A 118 38.49 -12.79 19.16
C SER A 118 39.04 -11.49 18.58
N LYS A 119 40.22 -11.55 17.94
CA LYS A 119 40.85 -10.44 17.20
C LYS A 119 40.12 -10.05 15.89
N LYS A 120 38.96 -10.64 15.62
CA LYS A 120 38.12 -10.36 14.44
C LYS A 120 37.27 -9.11 14.68
N PRO A 121 37.00 -8.28 13.64
CA PRO A 121 36.18 -7.09 13.81
C PRO A 121 34.79 -7.46 14.34
N PRO A 122 34.29 -6.80 15.40
CA PRO A 122 33.00 -7.10 15.98
C PRO A 122 31.85 -6.68 15.05
N PHE A 123 30.77 -7.45 15.05
CA PHE A 123 29.52 -7.09 14.37
C PHE A 123 28.33 -7.54 15.23
N VAL A 124 27.50 -6.61 15.67
CA VAL A 124 26.41 -6.89 16.62
C VAL A 124 25.06 -6.61 15.98
N ILE A 125 24.13 -7.57 16.08
CA ILE A 125 22.70 -7.30 15.91
C ILE A 125 22.02 -7.52 17.26
N VAL A 126 21.46 -6.44 17.81
CA VAL A 126 20.60 -6.45 18.99
C VAL A 126 19.16 -6.45 18.49
N VAL A 127 18.42 -7.52 18.78
CA VAL A 127 17.01 -7.62 18.40
C VAL A 127 16.16 -7.08 19.54
N PRO A 128 15.44 -5.94 19.38
CA PRO A 128 14.50 -5.50 20.40
C PRO A 128 13.40 -6.57 20.54
N PRO A 129 13.00 -6.94 21.77
CA PRO A 129 11.95 -7.94 21.97
C PRO A 129 10.64 -7.48 21.28
N PRO A 130 9.87 -8.42 20.69
CA PRO A 130 8.57 -8.11 20.12
C PRO A 130 7.65 -7.56 21.21
N ASN A 131 6.96 -6.46 20.92
CA ASN A 131 6.02 -5.89 21.88
C ASN A 131 4.92 -6.92 22.18
N VAL A 132 4.69 -7.24 23.46
CA VAL A 132 3.83 -8.34 23.95
C VAL A 132 2.32 -8.09 23.71
N THR A 133 1.97 -7.10 22.88
CA THR A 133 0.62 -6.62 22.59
C THR A 133 0.01 -7.26 21.34
N GLY A 134 0.56 -8.37 20.84
CA GLY A 134 0.08 -9.02 19.62
C GLY A 134 0.61 -10.44 19.44
N ALA A 135 -0.11 -11.25 18.64
CA ALA A 135 0.29 -12.61 18.30
C ALA A 135 1.48 -12.63 17.32
N LEU A 136 2.25 -13.73 17.33
CA LEU A 136 3.38 -13.98 16.42
C LEU A 136 2.94 -14.08 14.95
N HIS A 137 2.81 -12.94 14.28
CA HIS A 137 2.57 -12.86 12.84
C HIS A 137 3.85 -13.08 12.01
N ILE A 138 3.68 -13.38 10.71
CA ILE A 138 4.77 -13.68 9.76
C ILE A 138 5.91 -12.65 9.73
N GLY A 139 5.64 -11.36 9.99
CA GLY A 139 6.67 -10.33 10.10
C GLY A 139 7.76 -10.60 11.14
N HIS A 140 7.46 -11.30 12.25
CA HIS A 140 8.45 -11.70 13.24
C HIS A 140 9.40 -12.77 12.67
N GLY A 141 8.84 -13.77 11.96
CA GLY A 141 9.62 -14.79 11.27
C GLY A 141 10.49 -14.21 10.15
N LEU A 142 9.97 -13.21 9.42
CA LEU A 142 10.72 -12.50 8.39
C LEU A 142 11.90 -11.73 8.99
N THR A 143 11.67 -10.97 10.07
CA THR A 143 12.70 -10.21 10.79
C THR A 143 13.81 -11.13 11.28
N ALA A 144 13.46 -12.18 12.04
CA ALA A 144 14.43 -13.15 12.55
C ALA A 144 15.21 -13.87 11.42
N SER A 145 14.56 -14.16 10.29
CA SER A 145 15.22 -14.80 9.13
C SER A 145 16.22 -13.88 8.43
N ILE A 146 15.91 -12.57 8.34
CA ILE A 146 16.82 -11.57 7.77
C ILE A 146 18.02 -11.35 8.70
N GLU A 147 17.80 -11.28 10.01
CA GLU A 147 18.85 -11.09 11.00
C GLU A 147 19.80 -12.29 11.08
N ASP A 148 19.26 -13.51 11.12
CA ASP A 148 20.03 -14.77 11.08
C ASP A 148 20.85 -14.87 9.78
N LEU A 149 20.27 -14.50 8.62
CA LEU A 149 20.99 -14.44 7.34
C LEU A 149 22.17 -13.46 7.40
N ILE A 150 21.98 -12.26 7.95
CA ILE A 150 23.05 -11.24 8.07
C ILE A 150 24.13 -11.70 9.07
N ILE A 151 23.75 -12.29 10.20
CA ILE A 151 24.68 -12.83 11.21
C ILE A 151 25.52 -13.97 10.62
N ARG A 152 24.91 -14.92 9.91
CA ARG A 152 25.61 -16.01 9.22
C ARG A 152 26.55 -15.45 8.15
N TRP A 153 26.07 -14.55 7.29
CA TRP A 153 26.88 -13.93 6.25
C TRP A 153 28.08 -13.16 6.81
N ARG A 154 27.90 -12.36 7.87
CA ARG A 154 29.00 -11.63 8.52
C ARG A 154 30.00 -12.56 9.23
N ARG A 155 29.52 -13.65 9.85
CA ARG A 155 30.38 -14.65 10.49
C ARG A 155 31.22 -15.42 9.47
N MET A 156 30.62 -15.77 8.33
CA MET A 156 31.33 -16.32 7.16
C MET A 156 32.30 -15.32 6.54
N SER A 157 31.96 -14.03 6.54
CA SER A 157 32.82 -12.91 6.11
C SER A 157 33.91 -12.52 7.13
N GLY A 158 34.17 -13.36 8.14
CA GLY A 158 35.29 -13.20 9.07
C GLY A 158 35.06 -12.27 10.26
N TYR A 159 33.86 -11.74 10.49
CA TYR A 159 33.54 -10.90 11.66
C TYR A 159 33.28 -11.74 12.92
N ASN A 160 33.56 -11.16 14.10
CA ASN A 160 33.12 -11.71 15.38
C ASN A 160 31.66 -11.28 15.63
N THR A 161 30.70 -12.14 15.28
CA THR A 161 29.29 -11.74 15.32
C THR A 161 28.62 -12.05 16.65
N LEU A 162 27.97 -11.06 17.26
CA LEU A 162 27.06 -11.26 18.38
C LEU A 162 25.61 -11.08 17.90
N TRP A 163 24.79 -12.10 18.14
CA TRP A 163 23.34 -12.01 17.99
C TRP A 163 22.72 -12.06 19.38
N VAL A 164 22.00 -11.00 19.76
CA VAL A 164 21.29 -10.93 21.04
C VAL A 164 19.78 -10.94 20.76
N PRO A 165 19.11 -12.10 20.82
CA PRO A 165 17.65 -12.12 20.90
C PRO A 165 17.24 -11.55 22.27
N GLY A 166 16.58 -10.39 22.28
CA GLY A 166 16.15 -9.75 23.52
C GLY A 166 15.11 -10.59 24.27
N MET A 167 15.41 -10.96 25.52
CA MET A 167 14.38 -11.30 26.50
C MET A 167 14.02 -10.06 27.30
N ASP A 168 12.74 -9.69 27.30
CA ASP A 168 12.21 -8.75 28.28
C ASP A 168 11.80 -9.50 29.56
N HIS A 169 12.03 -8.89 30.71
CA HIS A 169 11.56 -9.37 32.01
C HIS A 169 10.48 -8.44 32.61
N ALA A 170 9.83 -7.62 31.77
CA ALA A 170 8.67 -6.82 32.12
C ALA A 170 7.36 -7.64 32.15
N GLY A 171 7.05 -8.16 33.34
CA GLY A 171 5.67 -8.24 33.87
C GLY A 171 4.65 -9.18 33.21
N ILE A 172 4.09 -10.09 34.01
CA ILE A 172 2.89 -10.86 33.66
C ILE A 172 1.72 -9.88 33.44
N ALA A 173 1.19 -9.84 32.21
CA ALA A 173 0.03 -9.01 31.85
C ALA A 173 -0.93 -9.72 30.86
N THR A 174 -1.03 -11.05 30.94
CA THR A 174 -2.02 -11.86 30.20
C THR A 174 -2.74 -12.84 31.13
N GLN A 175 -3.65 -12.28 31.93
CA GLN A 175 -4.80 -13.00 32.48
C GLN A 175 -6.08 -12.20 32.16
N MET A 176 -7.16 -12.93 31.91
CA MET A 176 -8.55 -12.45 31.89
C MET A 176 -8.94 -11.41 30.83
N GLU A 177 -9.12 -11.90 29.60
CA GLU A 177 -10.48 -11.92 29.05
C GLU A 177 -10.89 -13.39 28.87
N GLU A 178 -11.96 -13.82 29.54
CA GLU A 178 -12.58 -15.13 29.25
C GLU A 178 -13.50 -14.99 28.02
N GLU A 179 -12.90 -14.90 26.82
CA GLU A 179 -13.65 -15.22 25.60
C GLU A 179 -14.20 -16.65 25.73
N ASP A 180 -15.52 -16.78 25.80
CA ASP A 180 -16.28 -18.04 25.80
C ASP A 180 -15.54 -19.13 24.99
N PRO A 181 -15.14 -20.25 25.62
CA PRO A 181 -14.31 -21.26 24.98
C PRO A 181 -15.00 -21.91 23.77
N GLU A 182 -16.34 -21.88 23.70
CA GLU A 182 -17.08 -22.33 22.52
C GLU A 182 -17.01 -21.30 21.38
N ARG A 183 -17.02 -20.00 21.69
CA ARG A 183 -16.80 -18.89 20.75
C ARG A 183 -15.36 -18.86 20.23
N LYS A 184 -14.38 -19.13 21.09
CA LYS A 184 -12.97 -19.29 20.72
C LYS A 184 -12.76 -20.50 19.80
N LYS A 185 -13.32 -21.67 20.15
CA LYS A 185 -13.35 -22.83 19.24
C LYS A 185 -14.00 -22.51 17.90
N LYS A 186 -15.16 -21.85 17.88
CA LYS A 186 -15.82 -21.43 16.62
C LYS A 186 -14.98 -20.43 15.80
N LYS A 187 -14.20 -19.55 16.43
CA LYS A 187 -13.20 -18.68 15.77
C LYS A 187 -12.09 -19.51 15.13
N GLU A 188 -11.48 -20.41 15.91
CA GLU A 188 -10.35 -21.24 15.51
C GLU A 188 -10.74 -22.25 14.42
N GLU A 189 -11.90 -22.93 14.55
CA GLU A 189 -12.47 -23.79 13.51
C GLU A 189 -12.77 -23.02 12.22
N LYS A 190 -13.31 -21.79 12.29
CA LYS A 190 -13.51 -20.95 11.09
C LYS A 190 -12.20 -20.52 10.45
N ALA A 191 -11.18 -20.22 11.25
CA ALA A 191 -9.85 -19.85 10.76
C ALA A 191 -9.17 -21.06 10.09
N LEU A 192 -9.25 -22.24 10.71
CA LEU A 192 -8.73 -23.49 10.18
C LEU A 192 -9.47 -23.87 8.88
N GLN A 193 -10.81 -23.86 8.87
CA GLN A 193 -11.60 -24.10 7.66
C GLN A 193 -11.30 -23.09 6.54
N LYS A 194 -11.01 -21.82 6.85
CA LYS A 194 -10.56 -20.84 5.84
C LYS A 194 -9.16 -21.14 5.32
N ALA A 195 -8.21 -21.46 6.20
CA ALA A 195 -6.85 -21.79 5.82
C ALA A 195 -6.79 -23.09 4.99
N GLU A 196 -7.60 -24.08 5.37
CA GLU A 196 -7.74 -25.37 4.70
C GLU A 196 -8.50 -25.25 3.38
N ALA A 197 -9.54 -24.42 3.29
CA ALA A 197 -10.17 -24.07 2.02
C ALA A 197 -9.22 -23.33 1.07
N ALA A 198 -8.42 -22.37 1.57
CA ALA A 198 -7.42 -21.67 0.77
C ALA A 198 -6.28 -22.61 0.33
N LYS A 199 -5.83 -23.51 1.20
CA LYS A 199 -4.85 -24.56 0.88
C LYS A 199 -5.39 -25.55 -0.17
N ASN A 200 -6.66 -25.93 -0.07
CA ASN A 200 -7.32 -26.80 -1.05
C ASN A 200 -7.58 -26.07 -2.38
N GLN A 201 -7.79 -24.75 -2.39
CA GLN A 201 -7.80 -23.94 -3.61
C GLN A 201 -6.41 -23.87 -4.26
N LEU A 202 -5.34 -23.66 -3.49
CA LEU A 202 -3.96 -23.72 -3.98
C LEU A 202 -3.61 -25.12 -4.53
N MET A 203 -3.88 -26.18 -3.78
CA MET A 203 -3.57 -27.54 -4.23
C MET A 203 -4.45 -28.03 -5.39
N SER A 204 -5.68 -27.51 -5.56
CA SER A 204 -6.48 -27.79 -6.77
C SER A 204 -6.01 -26.98 -7.99
N ALA A 205 -5.49 -25.76 -7.81
CA ALA A 205 -4.81 -25.03 -8.88
C ALA A 205 -3.53 -25.76 -9.35
N ASP A 206 -2.68 -26.20 -8.41
CA ASP A 206 -1.50 -27.02 -8.74
C ASP A 206 -1.90 -28.34 -9.41
N SER A 207 -2.95 -29.02 -8.93
CA SER A 207 -3.43 -30.29 -9.51
C SER A 207 -3.95 -30.15 -10.95
N GLN A 208 -4.49 -28.97 -11.32
CA GLN A 208 -4.90 -28.70 -12.71
C GLN A 208 -3.72 -28.40 -13.63
N SER A 209 -2.50 -28.19 -13.11
CA SER A 209 -1.28 -27.99 -13.91
C SER A 209 -0.55 -29.29 -14.31
N GLN A 210 -0.92 -30.45 -13.74
CA GLN A 210 -0.18 -31.71 -13.91
C GLN A 210 -0.97 -32.87 -14.55
N GLN A 211 -1.72 -32.62 -15.63
CA GLN A 211 -2.13 -33.70 -16.54
C GLN A 211 -1.03 -34.00 -17.57
N LYS A 212 -0.15 -34.96 -17.27
CA LYS A 212 0.83 -35.51 -18.22
C LYS A 212 0.15 -36.41 -19.25
N PRO A 213 0.40 -36.25 -20.57
CA PRO A 213 0.26 -37.33 -21.53
C PRO A 213 1.24 -38.47 -21.18
N SER A 214 0.83 -39.72 -21.38
CA SER A 214 1.61 -40.90 -21.00
C SER A 214 2.68 -41.26 -22.05
N SER A 215 3.96 -41.04 -21.72
CA SER A 215 5.09 -41.16 -22.66
C SER A 215 6.07 -42.31 -22.37
N LYS A 216 5.59 -43.49 -21.96
CA LYS A 216 6.41 -44.74 -21.94
C LYS A 216 6.72 -45.26 -23.36
N LYS A 217 7.38 -44.45 -24.22
CA LYS A 217 7.79 -44.86 -25.58
C LYS A 217 8.88 -44.01 -26.26
N SER A 218 9.80 -43.37 -25.54
CA SER A 218 10.89 -42.55 -26.14
C SER A 218 12.33 -42.94 -25.78
N GLU A 219 12.59 -43.75 -24.76
CA GLU A 219 13.96 -44.14 -24.33
C GLU A 219 14.73 -45.08 -25.28
N LYS A 220 14.18 -45.43 -26.46
CA LYS A 220 14.86 -46.23 -27.48
C LYS A 220 14.91 -45.57 -28.87
N LYS A 221 15.07 -44.24 -28.95
CA LYS A 221 15.39 -43.59 -30.23
C LYS A 221 16.18 -42.27 -30.19
N ASN A 222 17.18 -42.15 -29.32
CA ASN A 222 18.15 -41.02 -29.40
C ASN A 222 19.64 -41.38 -29.32
N GLN A 223 20.01 -42.65 -29.50
CA GLN A 223 21.37 -43.03 -29.94
C GLN A 223 21.41 -43.16 -31.46
N ARG A 224 21.59 -42.03 -32.17
CA ARG A 224 22.18 -41.87 -33.54
C ARG A 224 21.75 -40.56 -34.20
N ARG A 225 22.45 -39.47 -33.89
CA ARG A 225 22.87 -38.42 -34.83
C ARG A 225 23.85 -37.48 -34.11
N GLY A 226 25.14 -37.67 -34.37
CA GLY A 226 26.17 -36.75 -33.91
C GLY A 226 26.29 -35.55 -34.86
N GLY A 227 26.56 -34.39 -34.28
CA GLY A 227 26.75 -33.09 -34.93
C GLY A 227 26.94 -32.07 -33.82
N GLY A 228 28.09 -31.38 -33.80
CA GLY A 228 28.55 -30.70 -32.59
C GLY A 228 27.69 -29.52 -32.15
N ALA A 229 27.37 -29.49 -30.87
CA ALA A 229 27.09 -28.30 -30.09
C ALA A 229 27.77 -28.49 -28.73
N GLU A 230 28.49 -27.49 -28.25
CA GLU A 230 29.21 -27.57 -26.97
C GLU A 230 28.23 -27.39 -25.81
N GLU A 231 28.49 -28.05 -24.67
CA GLU A 231 27.67 -27.91 -23.47
C GLU A 231 27.95 -26.57 -22.79
N GLU A 232 27.17 -25.53 -23.13
CA GLU A 232 27.21 -24.19 -22.53
C GLU A 232 27.23 -24.26 -21.00
N LYS A 233 28.27 -23.73 -20.35
CA LYS A 233 28.41 -23.79 -18.89
C LYS A 233 27.65 -22.65 -18.20
N PRO A 234 27.21 -22.82 -16.94
CA PRO A 234 26.53 -21.76 -16.20
C PRO A 234 27.41 -20.53 -15.89
N GLU A 235 28.72 -20.66 -16.00
CA GLU A 235 29.72 -19.68 -15.57
C GLU A 235 29.87 -18.52 -16.56
N ASP A 236 29.58 -18.73 -17.84
CA ASP A 236 29.86 -17.78 -18.94
C ASP A 236 28.86 -16.58 -19.02
N PHE A 237 27.84 -16.56 -18.16
CA PHE A 237 26.67 -15.65 -18.26
C PHE A 237 26.57 -14.61 -17.13
N ILE A 238 27.59 -14.48 -16.28
CA ILE A 238 27.61 -13.54 -15.15
C ILE A 238 28.40 -12.29 -15.53
N ASP A 239 27.81 -11.10 -15.35
CA ASP A 239 28.51 -9.83 -15.56
C ASP A 239 29.75 -9.71 -14.63
N PRO A 240 30.93 -9.31 -15.12
CA PRO A 240 32.14 -9.20 -14.31
C PRO A 240 31.98 -8.31 -13.07
N GLU A 241 32.65 -8.68 -11.97
CA GLU A 241 32.67 -7.89 -10.73
C GLU A 241 33.13 -6.44 -11.01
N THR A 242 32.20 -5.51 -10.82
CA THR A 242 32.44 -4.08 -10.99
C THR A 242 32.74 -3.45 -9.62
N PRO A 243 33.87 -2.73 -9.45
CA PRO A 243 34.16 -1.95 -8.25
C PRO A 243 33.07 -0.92 -7.93
N ASN A 244 32.90 -0.59 -6.65
CA ASN A 244 31.82 0.31 -6.24
C ASN A 244 31.97 1.71 -6.87
N GLY A 245 30.91 2.17 -7.53
CA GLY A 245 30.88 3.45 -8.25
C GLY A 245 31.62 3.47 -9.59
N GLU A 246 32.18 2.37 -10.09
CA GLU A 246 32.58 2.27 -11.50
C GLU A 246 31.37 1.96 -12.40
N LYS A 247 31.43 2.38 -13.66
CA LYS A 247 30.42 2.00 -14.66
C LYS A 247 30.39 0.48 -14.79
N LYS A 248 29.20 -0.13 -14.73
CA LYS A 248 29.03 -1.58 -14.74
C LYS A 248 29.67 -2.22 -15.97
N LYS A 249 30.53 -3.21 -15.73
CA LYS A 249 31.15 -4.04 -16.77
C LYS A 249 30.12 -5.10 -17.19
N LEU A 250 29.74 -5.09 -18.46
CA LEU A 250 28.68 -5.93 -19.00
C LEU A 250 29.27 -7.10 -19.79
N SER A 251 28.76 -8.31 -19.60
CA SER A 251 29.07 -9.43 -20.49
C SER A 251 28.49 -9.17 -21.89
N PRO A 252 29.22 -9.51 -22.98
CA PRO A 252 28.65 -9.53 -24.33
C PRO A 252 27.45 -10.47 -24.45
N VAL A 253 27.42 -11.54 -23.64
CA VAL A 253 26.37 -12.56 -23.68
C VAL A 253 25.35 -12.31 -22.58
N MET A 254 24.11 -11.96 -22.96
CA MET A 254 23.01 -11.78 -22.01
C MET A 254 22.50 -13.11 -21.45
N ALA A 255 22.36 -13.19 -20.13
CA ALA A 255 21.75 -14.30 -19.42
C ALA A 255 20.34 -14.67 -19.94
N LYS A 256 19.94 -15.93 -19.77
CA LYS A 256 18.66 -16.47 -20.27
C LYS A 256 17.42 -16.01 -19.47
N GLN A 257 17.61 -15.39 -18.31
CA GLN A 257 16.54 -14.85 -17.44
C GLN A 257 16.99 -13.54 -16.77
N TYR A 258 16.03 -12.69 -16.40
CA TYR A 258 16.27 -11.42 -15.71
C TYR A 258 16.41 -11.61 -14.19
N SER A 259 17.51 -11.10 -13.63
CA SER A 259 17.84 -11.13 -12.20
C SER A 259 17.99 -9.71 -11.65
N PRO A 260 17.03 -9.18 -10.86
CA PRO A 260 17.08 -7.82 -10.31
C PRO A 260 18.37 -7.51 -9.56
N SER A 261 18.78 -8.39 -8.64
CA SER A 261 19.98 -8.21 -7.80
C SER A 261 21.30 -8.25 -8.56
N THR A 262 21.30 -8.73 -9.81
CA THR A 262 22.47 -8.74 -10.71
C THR A 262 22.45 -7.54 -11.65
N VAL A 263 21.25 -7.08 -12.04
CA VAL A 263 21.06 -5.91 -12.90
C VAL A 263 21.23 -4.61 -12.12
N GLU A 264 20.62 -4.47 -10.94
CA GLU A 264 20.61 -3.25 -10.12
C GLU A 264 21.98 -2.95 -9.47
N LYS A 265 22.88 -3.94 -9.39
CA LYS A 265 24.23 -3.82 -8.80
C LYS A 265 25.07 -2.79 -9.56
N ALA A 266 25.82 -1.98 -8.81
CA ALA A 266 26.73 -0.91 -9.26
C ALA A 266 26.11 0.34 -9.93
N TRP A 267 24.97 0.27 -10.62
CA TRP A 267 24.41 1.45 -11.33
C TRP A 267 24.19 2.67 -10.44
N TYR A 268 23.56 2.52 -9.27
CA TYR A 268 23.24 3.66 -8.39
C TYR A 268 24.51 4.40 -7.93
N ALA A 269 25.47 3.66 -7.39
CA ALA A 269 26.75 4.21 -6.93
C ALA A 269 27.55 4.86 -8.07
N TRP A 270 27.41 4.38 -9.31
CA TRP A 270 28.02 5.02 -10.47
C TRP A 270 27.33 6.34 -10.84
N TRP A 271 25.99 6.40 -10.82
CA TRP A 271 25.24 7.64 -11.03
C TRP A 271 25.58 8.71 -9.98
N GLU A 272 25.71 8.31 -8.71
CA GLU A 272 26.15 9.18 -7.60
C GLU A 272 27.58 9.71 -7.83
N LYS A 273 28.55 8.82 -8.04
CA LYS A 273 29.96 9.19 -8.26
C LYS A 273 30.13 10.09 -9.49
N SER A 274 29.35 9.84 -10.54
CA SER A 274 29.35 10.64 -11.78
C SER A 274 28.55 11.94 -11.66
N ASN A 275 28.01 12.25 -10.47
CA ASN A 275 27.23 13.45 -10.16
C ASN A 275 25.98 13.63 -11.05
N PHE A 276 25.44 12.57 -11.68
CA PHE A 276 24.34 12.69 -12.66
C PHE A 276 23.03 13.21 -12.06
N PHE A 277 22.86 13.14 -10.74
CA PHE A 277 21.71 13.69 -10.01
C PHE A 277 21.92 15.14 -9.52
N ARG A 278 23.15 15.64 -9.52
CA ARG A 278 23.48 16.97 -9.02
C ARG A 278 22.76 18.05 -9.84
N ALA A 279 22.22 19.06 -9.16
CA ALA A 279 21.74 20.28 -9.78
C ALA A 279 22.89 21.27 -9.94
N ASP A 280 22.84 22.05 -11.01
CA ASP A 280 23.86 23.05 -11.36
C ASP A 280 23.29 24.45 -11.12
N ALA A 281 23.88 25.23 -10.21
CA ALA A 281 23.35 26.54 -9.82
C ALA A 281 23.51 27.60 -10.92
N ASP A 282 24.52 27.46 -11.79
CA ASP A 282 24.82 28.38 -12.88
C ASP A 282 24.10 27.98 -14.19
N SER A 283 23.28 26.95 -14.15
CA SER A 283 22.63 26.37 -15.32
C SER A 283 21.57 27.28 -15.92
N LYS A 284 21.69 27.60 -17.21
CA LYS A 284 20.70 28.36 -17.99
C LYS A 284 19.41 27.58 -18.32
N LYS A 285 19.32 26.32 -17.89
CA LYS A 285 18.13 25.47 -18.05
C LYS A 285 17.04 25.88 -17.04
N PRO A 286 15.75 25.75 -17.38
CA PRO A 286 14.67 26.02 -16.42
C PRO A 286 14.82 25.13 -15.18
N PRO A 287 14.81 25.68 -13.95
CA PRO A 287 14.87 24.88 -12.74
C PRO A 287 13.56 24.12 -12.53
N PHE A 288 13.66 22.94 -11.93
CA PHE A 288 12.49 22.20 -11.46
C PHE A 288 12.86 21.49 -10.14
N VAL A 289 12.15 21.81 -9.06
CA VAL A 289 12.53 21.42 -7.69
C VAL A 289 11.43 20.60 -7.05
N ILE A 290 11.79 19.47 -6.44
CA ILE A 290 10.93 18.74 -5.51
C ILE A 290 11.67 18.66 -4.16
N VAL A 291 10.98 19.07 -3.10
CA VAL A 291 11.43 18.88 -1.72
C VAL A 291 10.79 17.61 -1.18
N VAL A 292 11.61 16.59 -0.91
CA VAL A 292 11.15 15.32 -0.33
C VAL A 292 10.45 15.61 1.01
N PRO A 293 9.25 15.06 1.29
CA PRO A 293 8.67 15.10 2.63
C PRO A 293 9.64 14.41 3.61
N PRO A 294 10.31 15.15 4.51
CA PRO A 294 11.43 14.62 5.25
C PRO A 294 10.95 13.52 6.22
N PRO A 295 11.40 12.26 6.10
CA PRO A 295 10.93 11.18 6.96
C PRO A 295 11.41 11.36 8.39
N ASN A 296 10.52 11.06 9.34
CA ASN A 296 10.82 11.10 10.78
C ASN A 296 11.93 10.09 11.13
N VAL A 297 12.90 10.46 11.98
CA VAL A 297 13.97 9.54 12.44
C VAL A 297 13.49 8.47 13.46
N THR A 298 12.22 8.05 13.39
CA THR A 298 11.53 7.29 14.45
C THR A 298 11.23 5.83 14.11
N GLY A 299 11.69 5.34 12.97
CA GLY A 299 11.48 3.94 12.56
C GLY A 299 12.06 3.60 11.19
N ALA A 300 11.85 2.37 10.75
CA ALA A 300 12.21 1.93 9.40
C ALA A 300 11.19 2.42 8.36
N LEU A 301 11.65 2.71 7.14
CA LEU A 301 10.81 3.11 6.02
C LEU A 301 9.83 1.98 5.65
N HIS A 302 8.54 2.31 5.57
CA HIS A 302 7.49 1.42 5.06
C HIS A 302 7.09 1.78 3.62
N ILE A 303 6.34 0.90 2.95
CA ILE A 303 5.96 0.98 1.52
C ILE A 303 5.35 2.33 1.08
N GLY A 304 4.75 3.10 1.99
CA GLY A 304 4.25 4.46 1.69
C GLY A 304 5.36 5.44 1.31
N HIS A 305 6.51 5.38 2.00
CA HIS A 305 7.70 6.15 1.62
C HIS A 305 8.22 5.72 0.24
N GLY A 306 8.21 4.41 -0.04
CA GLY A 306 8.58 3.86 -1.35
C GLY A 306 7.67 4.35 -2.47
N LEU A 307 6.35 4.43 -2.23
CA LEU A 307 5.38 4.96 -3.20
C LEU A 307 5.66 6.44 -3.51
N THR A 308 5.76 7.29 -2.48
CA THR A 308 6.03 8.72 -2.64
C THR A 308 7.36 8.96 -3.36
N ALA A 309 8.45 8.36 -2.87
CA ALA A 309 9.78 8.54 -3.46
C ALA A 309 9.87 8.01 -4.90
N SER A 310 9.16 6.93 -5.25
CA SER A 310 9.14 6.41 -6.64
C SER A 310 8.47 7.39 -7.61
N ILE A 311 7.46 8.14 -7.15
CA ILE A 311 6.72 9.08 -8.00
C ILE A 311 7.49 10.42 -8.10
N GLU A 312 8.16 10.86 -7.03
CA GLU A 312 9.07 11.99 -7.10
C GLU A 312 10.29 11.70 -8.01
N ASP A 313 10.92 10.53 -7.88
CA ASP A 313 12.02 10.07 -8.74
C ASP A 313 11.59 9.99 -10.22
N LEU A 314 10.39 9.48 -10.50
CA LEU A 314 9.78 9.47 -11.84
C LEU A 314 9.69 10.89 -12.42
N ILE A 315 9.10 11.84 -11.68
CA ILE A 315 8.95 13.22 -12.14
C ILE A 315 10.32 13.89 -12.34
N ILE A 316 11.27 13.67 -11.42
CA ILE A 316 12.63 14.21 -11.47
C ILE A 316 13.41 13.65 -12.66
N ARG A 317 13.31 12.35 -12.96
CA ARG A 317 13.90 11.72 -14.15
C ARG A 317 13.29 12.28 -15.42
N TRP A 318 11.96 12.27 -15.53
CA TRP A 318 11.26 12.77 -16.71
C TRP A 318 11.58 14.23 -16.99
N ARG A 319 11.56 15.12 -15.98
CA ARG A 319 11.92 16.54 -16.14
C ARG A 319 13.41 16.73 -16.48
N ARG A 320 14.33 15.92 -15.92
CA ARG A 320 15.77 15.95 -16.26
C ARG A 320 16.00 15.57 -17.73
N MET A 321 15.37 14.48 -18.18
CA MET A 321 15.39 14.04 -19.58
C MET A 321 14.67 15.02 -20.52
N SER A 322 13.67 15.75 -20.03
CA SER A 322 12.96 16.82 -20.76
C SER A 322 13.69 18.19 -20.69
N GLY A 323 14.97 18.20 -20.32
CA GLY A 323 15.84 19.38 -20.43
C GLY A 323 15.93 20.29 -19.21
N TYR A 324 15.15 20.07 -18.14
CA TYR A 324 15.19 20.90 -16.93
C TYR A 324 16.45 20.68 -16.10
N ASN A 325 16.83 21.68 -15.31
CA ASN A 325 17.80 21.56 -14.23
C ASN A 325 17.07 21.06 -12.97
N THR A 326 17.05 19.75 -12.73
CA THR A 326 16.24 19.18 -11.64
C THR A 326 16.99 19.07 -10.32
N LEU A 327 16.40 19.59 -9.25
CA LEU A 327 16.84 19.39 -7.87
C LEU A 327 15.80 18.56 -7.14
N TRP A 328 16.18 17.36 -6.71
CA TRP A 328 15.44 16.58 -5.73
C TRP A 328 16.15 16.78 -4.39
N LEU A 329 15.52 17.47 -3.45
CA LEU A 329 16.13 17.86 -2.19
C LEU A 329 15.71 16.89 -1.08
N PRO A 330 16.59 15.95 -0.66
CA PRO A 330 16.34 15.10 0.49
C PRO A 330 16.47 15.88 1.80
N GLY A 331 15.74 15.45 2.82
CA GLY A 331 15.91 15.85 4.20
C GLY A 331 15.59 14.68 5.13
N MET A 332 15.75 14.90 6.43
CA MET A 332 15.23 14.01 7.47
C MET A 332 14.58 14.89 8.53
N ASP A 333 13.41 14.51 9.01
CA ASP A 333 12.78 15.28 10.08
C ASP A 333 13.23 14.70 11.42
N HIS A 334 13.96 15.52 12.19
CA HIS A 334 14.24 15.28 13.59
C HIS A 334 12.98 14.96 14.42
N ALA A 335 11.82 15.35 13.90
CA ALA A 335 10.48 14.97 14.32
C ALA A 335 10.39 14.94 15.84
N GLY A 336 10.78 16.05 16.49
CA GLY A 336 11.18 16.07 17.90
C GLY A 336 10.12 15.44 18.76
N ILE A 337 8.90 15.94 18.61
CA ILE A 337 7.65 15.34 19.08
C ILE A 337 7.62 13.81 18.90
N ALA A 338 7.81 13.29 17.69
CA ALA A 338 7.80 11.86 17.43
C ALA A 338 8.98 11.10 18.10
N THR A 339 10.11 11.74 18.36
CA THR A 339 11.39 11.11 18.73
C THR A 339 11.50 10.66 20.20
N GLN A 340 11.00 11.40 21.22
CA GLN A 340 11.13 10.94 22.62
C GLN A 340 10.62 9.54 22.85
N VAL A 341 9.42 9.19 22.39
CA VAL A 341 8.83 7.95 22.91
C VAL A 341 9.60 6.73 22.46
N VAL A 342 10.32 6.82 21.34
CA VAL A 342 11.29 5.81 20.91
C VAL A 342 12.48 5.78 21.88
N VAL A 343 12.95 6.95 22.32
CA VAL A 343 14.04 7.13 23.30
C VAL A 343 13.66 6.74 24.74
N GLU A 344 12.50 7.08 25.32
CA GLU A 344 12.09 6.55 26.65
C GLU A 344 11.75 5.08 26.59
N LYS A 345 10.98 4.62 25.59
CA LYS A 345 10.66 3.19 25.50
C LYS A 345 11.91 2.34 25.25
N LYS A 346 12.99 2.96 24.77
CA LYS A 346 14.35 2.40 24.76
C LYS A 346 15.05 2.52 26.13
N ILE A 347 15.17 3.71 26.71
CA ILE A 347 15.90 3.94 27.98
C ILE A 347 15.24 3.21 29.17
N MET A 348 13.92 3.20 29.25
CA MET A 348 13.18 2.44 30.27
C MET A 348 13.33 0.93 30.07
N ARG A 349 13.45 0.44 28.82
CA ARG A 349 13.69 -0.98 28.50
C ARG A 349 15.14 -1.41 28.75
N GLU A 350 16.10 -0.58 28.39
CA GLU A 350 17.55 -0.87 28.45
C GLU A 350 18.18 -0.56 29.81
N ARG A 351 17.69 0.48 30.51
CA ARG A 351 18.29 1.02 31.75
C ARG A 351 17.33 1.07 32.94
N LYS A 352 16.02 0.90 32.73
CA LYS A 352 14.96 1.07 33.76
C LYS A 352 14.98 2.45 34.43
N GLN A 353 15.38 3.47 33.67
CA GLN A 353 15.42 4.88 34.07
C GLN A 353 14.33 5.67 33.35
N THR A 354 13.81 6.70 34.00
CA THR A 354 12.88 7.69 33.43
C THR A 354 13.65 8.88 32.82
N ARG A 355 12.94 9.81 32.16
CA ARG A 355 13.53 11.05 31.66
C ARG A 355 14.20 11.89 32.75
N HIS A 356 13.65 11.87 33.96
CA HIS A 356 14.12 12.68 35.07
C HIS A 356 15.41 12.12 35.68
N ASP A 357 15.66 10.82 35.54
CA ASP A 357 16.88 10.14 36.01
C ASP A 357 18.09 10.31 35.07
N VAL A 358 17.85 10.72 33.81
CA VAL A 358 18.89 10.84 32.77
C VAL A 358 19.19 12.30 32.39
N GLY A 359 18.31 13.24 32.73
CA GLY A 359 18.54 14.68 32.59
C GLY A 359 18.14 15.26 31.23
N ARG A 360 18.19 16.60 31.13
CA ARG A 360 17.51 17.36 30.08
C ARG A 360 18.01 17.08 28.66
N GLU A 361 19.30 16.81 28.50
CA GLU A 361 20.00 16.74 27.20
C GLU A 361 19.62 15.54 26.31
N ALA A 362 18.82 14.59 26.82
CA ALA A 362 18.77 13.24 26.26
C ALA A 362 17.47 12.82 25.50
N PHE A 363 16.42 13.67 25.31
CA PHE A 363 15.04 13.08 25.46
C PHE A 363 13.71 13.41 24.65
N VAL A 364 13.23 14.58 24.12
CA VAL A 364 11.75 14.99 24.22
C VAL A 364 10.69 14.97 23.02
N ASN A 365 9.34 15.23 23.18
CA ASN A 365 8.13 14.34 22.91
C ASN A 365 6.71 14.90 22.44
N GLU A 366 5.78 14.15 21.78
CA GLU A 366 4.25 14.26 21.74
C GLU A 366 3.57 13.28 20.71
N VAL A 367 2.24 13.26 20.42
CA VAL A 367 1.09 12.56 21.08
C VAL A 367 -0.15 12.35 20.14
N ASP A 368 -1.01 11.33 20.37
CA ASP A 368 -2.28 11.03 19.61
C ASP A 368 -3.51 10.66 20.50
N TYR A 369 -4.76 10.77 19.98
CA TYR A 369 -6.08 10.74 20.69
C TYR A 369 -6.94 9.45 20.57
N LYS A 370 -8.06 9.35 21.34
CA LYS A 370 -9.05 8.22 21.29
C LYS A 370 -10.52 8.63 21.58
N ASP A 371 -11.49 7.95 20.96
CA ASP A 371 -12.94 8.12 21.20
C ASP A 371 -13.54 6.95 22.04
N ILE A 372 -14.60 7.19 22.83
CA ILE A 372 -15.24 6.21 23.75
C ILE A 372 -16.77 6.28 23.63
N LYS A 373 -17.42 5.17 23.24
CA LYS A 373 -18.87 5.14 22.94
C LYS A 373 -19.80 4.85 24.12
N GLU A 374 -19.30 4.16 25.14
CA GLU A 374 -20.10 3.69 26.27
C GLU A 374 -19.24 3.61 27.54
N ARG A 375 -19.88 3.38 28.68
CA ARG A 375 -19.24 3.24 30.00
C ARG A 375 -18.10 2.23 29.95
N THR A 376 -16.86 2.72 30.07
CA THR A 376 -15.63 1.96 29.87
C THR A 376 -14.67 2.19 31.04
N LEU A 377 -14.21 1.10 31.64
CA LEU A 377 -13.08 1.12 32.58
C LEU A 377 -11.76 1.12 31.80
N LEU A 378 -10.90 2.10 32.02
CA LEU A 378 -9.58 2.19 31.42
C LEU A 378 -8.50 2.14 32.50
N LYS A 379 -7.45 1.35 32.26
CA LYS A 379 -6.28 1.32 33.14
C LYS A 379 -5.37 2.51 32.82
N VAL A 380 -5.37 3.49 33.72
CA VAL A 380 -4.56 4.72 33.61
C VAL A 380 -3.18 4.50 34.26
N PRO A 381 -2.07 4.92 33.65
CA PRO A 381 -0.74 4.91 34.29
C PRO A 381 -0.74 5.63 35.64
N GLY A 382 0.04 5.13 36.60
CA GLY A 382 0.12 5.70 37.95
C GLY A 382 -1.01 5.29 38.91
N TYR A 383 -2.13 4.76 38.40
CA TYR A 383 -3.26 4.29 39.22
C TYR A 383 -3.23 2.76 39.37
N GLN A 384 -3.61 2.26 40.55
CA GLN A 384 -3.70 0.83 40.84
C GLN A 384 -4.98 0.23 40.25
N ASP A 385 -6.10 0.89 40.50
CA ASP A 385 -7.44 0.50 40.04
C ASP A 385 -7.77 1.12 38.65
N PRO A 386 -8.56 0.44 37.80
CA PRO A 386 -9.08 1.02 36.56
C PRO A 386 -9.99 2.22 36.83
N VAL A 387 -9.88 3.26 36.01
CA VAL A 387 -10.67 4.50 36.13
C VAL A 387 -11.85 4.46 35.15
N GLU A 388 -13.01 4.94 35.59
CA GLU A 388 -14.24 4.96 34.82
C GLU A 388 -14.36 6.20 33.91
N PHE A 389 -14.72 5.96 32.64
CA PHE A 389 -15.02 6.96 31.62
C PHE A 389 -16.28 6.56 30.83
N GLY A 390 -16.84 7.48 30.03
CA GLY A 390 -18.09 7.23 29.28
C GLY A 390 -19.35 7.25 30.15
N VAL A 391 -19.30 8.00 31.27
CA VAL A 391 -20.39 8.16 32.24
C VAL A 391 -20.66 9.63 32.47
N LEU A 392 -21.94 10.01 32.45
CA LEU A 392 -22.45 11.34 32.78
C LEU A 392 -23.16 11.24 34.14
N THR A 393 -22.61 11.90 35.15
CA THR A 393 -23.13 11.94 36.52
C THR A 393 -23.95 13.19 36.74
N SER A 394 -25.15 13.04 37.29
CA SER A 394 -26.05 14.13 37.65
C SER A 394 -26.05 14.34 39.16
N PHE A 395 -25.91 15.58 39.60
CA PHE A 395 -25.91 15.97 41.01
C PHE A 395 -26.52 17.36 41.21
N ALA A 396 -26.98 17.64 42.43
CA ALA A 396 -27.70 18.85 42.80
C ALA A 396 -26.78 19.89 43.47
N TYR A 397 -27.05 21.15 43.17
CA TYR A 397 -26.49 22.32 43.83
C TYR A 397 -27.61 23.03 44.62
N PRO A 398 -27.48 23.22 45.94
CA PRO A 398 -28.48 23.95 46.73
C PRO A 398 -28.48 25.44 46.37
N LEU A 399 -29.67 26.05 46.30
CA LEU A 399 -29.85 27.46 45.93
C LEU A 399 -29.87 28.37 47.16
N GLU A 400 -29.38 29.60 47.02
CA GLU A 400 -29.42 30.59 48.09
C GLU A 400 -30.88 31.02 48.39
N GLY A 401 -31.25 31.03 49.68
CA GLY A 401 -32.54 31.55 50.15
C GLY A 401 -33.72 30.57 50.10
N GLU A 402 -33.49 29.28 50.42
CA GLU A 402 -34.51 28.21 50.45
C GLU A 402 -35.21 27.95 49.10
N LEU A 403 -34.62 28.39 47.98
CA LEU A 403 -35.20 28.29 46.63
C LEU A 403 -35.13 26.88 46.00
N GLY A 404 -34.82 25.85 46.78
CA GLY A 404 -34.63 24.48 46.31
C GLY A 404 -33.22 24.21 45.81
N GLU A 405 -33.10 23.42 44.74
CA GLU A 405 -31.83 22.95 44.18
C GLU A 405 -31.86 23.00 42.65
N ILE A 406 -30.69 23.12 42.02
CA ILE A 406 -30.50 23.03 40.56
C ILE A 406 -29.64 21.80 40.23
N VAL A 407 -30.09 20.95 39.30
CA VAL A 407 -29.39 19.70 38.96
C VAL A 407 -28.55 19.88 37.70
N VAL A 408 -27.25 19.65 37.82
CA VAL A 408 -26.28 19.69 36.71
C VAL A 408 -25.81 18.29 36.35
N ALA A 409 -25.33 18.11 35.12
CA ALA A 409 -24.74 16.87 34.63
C ALA A 409 -23.28 17.08 34.17
N THR A 410 -22.37 16.17 34.52
CA THR A 410 -20.97 16.21 34.07
C THR A 410 -20.31 14.83 33.96
N THR A 411 -19.31 14.71 33.09
CA THR A 411 -18.46 13.51 32.97
C THR A 411 -17.21 13.57 33.87
N ARG A 412 -17.01 14.69 34.58
CA ARG A 412 -15.80 15.01 35.35
C ARG A 412 -16.14 15.60 36.72
N VAL A 413 -16.76 14.80 37.60
CA VAL A 413 -17.26 15.26 38.90
C VAL A 413 -16.15 15.88 39.76
N GLU A 414 -14.91 15.41 39.66
CA GLU A 414 -13.75 15.99 40.35
C GLU A 414 -13.52 17.47 40.03
N THR A 415 -13.90 17.95 38.84
CA THR A 415 -13.69 19.36 38.48
C THR A 415 -14.68 20.29 39.16
N MET A 416 -15.78 19.78 39.74
CA MET A 416 -16.78 20.64 40.40
C MET A 416 -16.18 21.54 41.47
N LEU A 417 -15.10 21.10 42.11
CA LEU A 417 -14.35 21.86 43.12
C LEU A 417 -13.78 23.19 42.58
N GLY A 418 -13.66 23.32 41.25
CA GLY A 418 -13.26 24.52 40.52
C GLY A 418 -14.41 25.27 39.82
N ASP A 419 -15.67 24.90 40.06
CA ASP A 419 -16.83 25.57 39.45
C ASP A 419 -16.90 27.04 39.86
N THR A 420 -17.14 27.94 38.89
CA THR A 420 -17.31 29.39 39.13
C THR A 420 -18.65 29.94 38.66
N ALA A 421 -19.44 29.18 37.90
CA ALA A 421 -20.83 29.50 37.57
C ALA A 421 -21.63 28.24 37.21
N ILE A 422 -22.95 28.39 37.02
CA ILE A 422 -23.81 27.40 36.36
C ILE A 422 -24.47 28.09 35.16
N ALA A 423 -24.36 27.51 33.97
CA ALA A 423 -25.01 28.01 32.77
C ALA A 423 -26.31 27.26 32.49
N ILE A 424 -27.32 28.02 32.05
CA ILE A 424 -28.61 27.52 31.53
C ILE A 424 -28.87 28.13 30.15
N HIS A 425 -29.78 27.54 29.36
CA HIS A 425 -30.19 28.14 28.09
C HIS A 425 -31.17 29.31 28.35
N PRO A 426 -31.04 30.49 27.70
CA PRO A 426 -31.90 31.64 27.96
C PRO A 426 -33.40 31.40 27.69
N GLU A 427 -33.73 30.48 26.78
CA GLU A 427 -35.12 30.12 26.45
C GLU A 427 -35.66 28.91 27.25
N ASP A 428 -34.90 28.42 28.24
CA ASP A 428 -35.31 27.25 29.04
C ASP A 428 -36.51 27.58 29.94
N LYS A 429 -37.59 26.80 29.78
CA LYS A 429 -38.83 26.94 30.55
C LYS A 429 -38.72 26.42 31.99
N TRP A 430 -37.73 25.60 32.30
CA TRP A 430 -37.50 25.07 33.63
C TRP A 430 -36.65 26.02 34.47
N TYR A 431 -35.44 26.39 34.01
CA TYR A 431 -34.49 27.14 34.85
C TYR A 431 -34.38 28.64 34.59
N SER A 432 -35.00 29.23 33.55
CA SER A 432 -34.92 30.70 33.31
C SER A 432 -35.31 31.55 34.53
N HIS A 433 -36.24 31.07 35.36
CA HIS A 433 -36.64 31.69 36.62
C HIS A 433 -35.55 31.70 37.72
N LEU A 434 -34.39 31.08 37.47
CA LEU A 434 -33.20 31.09 38.33
C LEU A 434 -32.07 31.99 37.82
N HIS A 435 -32.17 32.57 36.62
CA HIS A 435 -31.15 33.47 36.09
C HIS A 435 -30.87 34.66 37.04
N GLY A 436 -29.60 34.98 37.24
CA GLY A 436 -29.16 36.05 38.14
C GLY A 436 -29.21 35.71 39.62
N LYS A 437 -29.60 34.49 39.99
CA LYS A 437 -29.51 33.96 41.37
C LYS A 437 -28.19 33.23 41.59
N PHE A 438 -27.94 32.83 42.84
CA PHE A 438 -26.75 32.09 43.25
C PHE A 438 -27.10 30.68 43.74
N ALA A 439 -26.32 29.71 43.29
CA ALA A 439 -26.18 28.41 43.93
C ALA A 439 -25.03 28.43 44.95
N ILE A 440 -25.07 27.56 45.95
CA ILE A 440 -24.04 27.44 46.99
C ILE A 440 -23.28 26.13 46.77
N HIS A 441 -21.96 26.22 46.61
CA HIS A 441 -21.13 25.06 46.36
C HIS A 441 -20.99 24.18 47.62
N PRO A 442 -21.34 22.87 47.58
CA PRO A 442 -21.61 22.08 48.79
C PRO A 442 -20.38 21.67 49.62
N PHE A 443 -19.17 22.11 49.23
CA PHE A 443 -17.90 21.71 49.85
C PHE A 443 -17.03 22.90 50.30
N ASN A 444 -16.92 23.96 49.49
CA ASN A 444 -16.15 25.17 49.81
C ASN A 444 -17.03 26.42 50.07
N GLY A 445 -18.36 26.32 49.92
CA GLY A 445 -19.29 27.42 50.20
C GLY A 445 -19.26 28.59 49.22
N ARG A 446 -18.52 28.50 48.09
CA ARG A 446 -18.53 29.55 47.05
C ARG A 446 -19.94 29.77 46.51
N LYS A 447 -20.29 31.03 46.23
CA LYS A 447 -21.51 31.40 45.52
C LYS A 447 -21.28 31.30 44.01
N LEU A 448 -22.08 30.50 43.32
CA LEU A 448 -22.02 30.28 41.89
C LEU A 448 -23.18 31.02 41.22
N PRO A 449 -22.95 32.11 40.44
CA PRO A 449 -24.00 32.78 39.69
C PRO A 449 -24.60 31.87 38.62
N ILE A 450 -25.91 32.01 38.39
CA ILE A 450 -26.65 31.29 37.35
C ILE A 450 -26.79 32.19 36.10
N ILE A 451 -26.00 31.89 35.08
CA ILE A 451 -25.85 32.67 33.84
C ILE A 451 -26.59 32.01 32.67
N CYS A 452 -26.90 32.79 31.63
CA CYS A 452 -27.55 32.28 30.41
C CYS A 452 -26.54 32.22 29.26
N ASP A 453 -26.32 31.05 28.65
CA ASP A 453 -25.43 30.89 27.50
C ASP A 453 -26.00 29.93 26.44
N ALA A 454 -26.47 30.49 25.33
CA ALA A 454 -27.06 29.75 24.22
C ALA A 454 -26.04 29.09 23.26
N MET A 455 -24.73 29.24 23.51
CA MET A 455 -23.69 28.63 22.69
C MET A 455 -23.13 27.34 23.32
N LEU A 456 -23.17 27.23 24.65
CA LEU A 456 -22.77 26.04 25.39
C LEU A 456 -23.96 25.11 25.70
N VAL A 457 -25.08 25.67 26.15
CA VAL A 457 -26.14 24.87 26.80
C VAL A 457 -27.17 24.41 25.78
N ASP A 458 -27.18 23.11 25.53
CA ASP A 458 -28.26 22.40 24.81
C ASP A 458 -29.37 22.00 25.82
N PRO A 459 -30.61 22.51 25.70
CA PRO A 459 -31.74 22.13 26.55
C PRO A 459 -32.12 20.64 26.48
N GLU A 460 -31.78 19.95 25.39
CA GLU A 460 -32.09 18.52 25.21
C GLU A 460 -31.00 17.60 25.80
N PHE A 461 -29.84 18.16 26.19
CA PHE A 461 -28.70 17.38 26.70
C PHE A 461 -28.59 17.41 28.24
N GLY A 462 -28.39 16.21 28.81
CA GLY A 462 -28.10 16.03 30.24
C GLY A 462 -29.27 16.43 31.14
N THR A 463 -29.24 17.65 31.67
CA THR A 463 -30.29 18.22 32.53
C THR A 463 -30.76 19.61 32.10
N GLY A 464 -30.25 20.18 31.01
CA GLY A 464 -30.48 21.58 30.61
C GLY A 464 -29.69 22.63 31.42
N ALA A 465 -28.89 22.20 32.41
CA ALA A 465 -28.01 23.06 33.20
C ALA A 465 -26.59 22.48 33.27
N VAL A 466 -25.58 23.31 32.99
CA VAL A 466 -24.18 22.92 32.85
C VAL A 466 -23.32 23.64 33.90
N LYS A 467 -22.51 22.89 34.65
CA LYS A 467 -21.51 23.46 35.57
C LYS A 467 -20.35 24.08 34.79
N ILE A 468 -19.86 25.25 35.19
CA ILE A 468 -18.82 25.98 34.45
C ILE A 468 -17.50 25.97 35.22
N THR A 469 -16.48 25.38 34.61
CA THR A 469 -15.10 25.17 35.11
C THR A 469 -14.06 25.81 34.17
N PRO A 470 -13.91 27.14 34.14
CA PRO A 470 -13.15 27.82 33.09
C PRO A 470 -11.66 27.47 33.03
N ALA A 471 -11.08 26.91 34.10
CA ALA A 471 -9.69 26.46 34.13
C ALA A 471 -9.46 25.04 33.57
N HIS A 472 -10.51 24.23 33.40
CA HIS A 472 -10.40 22.77 33.21
C HIS A 472 -11.24 22.16 32.07
N ASP A 473 -12.00 22.96 31.31
CA ASP A 473 -12.56 22.54 30.02
C ASP A 473 -12.45 23.68 28.98
N PRO A 474 -12.09 23.39 27.71
CA PRO A 474 -11.97 24.43 26.67
C PRO A 474 -13.27 25.17 26.35
N ASN A 475 -14.44 24.54 26.51
CA ASN A 475 -15.73 25.17 26.25
C ASN A 475 -16.12 26.08 27.43
N ASP A 476 -15.91 25.61 28.66
CA ASP A 476 -16.07 26.40 29.89
C ASP A 476 -15.13 27.61 29.92
N PHE A 477 -13.93 27.48 29.37
CA PHE A 477 -12.96 28.59 29.21
C PHE A 477 -13.51 29.70 28.30
N ASP A 478 -14.09 29.33 27.16
CA ASP A 478 -14.72 30.30 26.24
C ASP A 478 -16.00 30.92 26.86
N VAL A 479 -16.74 30.19 27.69
CA VAL A 479 -17.88 30.73 28.48
C VAL A 479 -17.39 31.70 29.54
N GLY A 480 -16.35 31.34 30.29
CA GLY A 480 -15.72 32.19 31.30
C GLY A 480 -15.23 33.51 30.72
N LYS A 481 -14.70 33.50 29.48
CA LYS A 481 -14.36 34.71 28.74
C LYS A 481 -15.59 35.54 28.34
N ARG A 482 -16.66 34.91 27.83
CA ARG A 482 -17.90 35.62 27.43
C ARG A 482 -18.58 36.33 28.60
N HIS A 483 -18.62 35.70 29.76
CA HIS A 483 -19.36 36.19 30.94
C HIS A 483 -18.46 36.80 32.03
N CYS A 484 -17.17 37.01 31.75
CA CYS A 484 -16.17 37.58 32.67
C CYS A 484 -16.10 36.86 34.02
N LEU A 485 -16.11 35.52 34.00
CA LEU A 485 -16.03 34.68 35.20
C LEU A 485 -14.59 34.57 35.74
N GLU A 486 -14.47 34.14 37.00
CA GLU A 486 -13.20 33.78 37.61
C GLU A 486 -12.67 32.44 37.06
N PHE A 487 -11.34 32.33 36.94
CA PHE A 487 -10.62 31.17 36.40
C PHE A 487 -9.84 30.45 37.50
N ILE A 488 -10.51 29.61 38.29
CA ILE A 488 -9.92 28.92 39.44
C ILE A 488 -9.30 27.57 39.00
N ASN A 489 -7.97 27.49 38.97
CA ASN A 489 -7.26 26.21 38.82
C ASN A 489 -7.28 25.42 40.15
N ILE A 490 -7.72 24.16 40.10
CA ILE A 490 -7.76 23.23 41.25
C ILE A 490 -6.69 22.12 41.18
N PHE A 491 -5.95 21.98 40.09
CA PHE A 491 -4.92 20.95 39.94
C PHE A 491 -3.50 21.52 40.05
N THR A 492 -2.61 20.67 40.55
CA THR A 492 -1.15 20.79 40.46
C THR A 492 -0.64 20.11 39.18
N ASP A 493 0.61 20.39 38.79
CA ASP A 493 1.26 19.77 37.63
C ASP A 493 1.30 18.23 37.68
N ASP A 494 1.36 17.64 38.88
CA ASP A 494 1.31 16.19 39.12
C ASP A 494 -0.12 15.61 39.09
N GLY A 495 -1.15 16.43 38.83
CA GLY A 495 -2.55 15.99 38.80
C GLY A 495 -3.19 15.75 40.18
N ASN A 496 -2.61 16.31 41.24
CA ASN A 496 -3.20 16.34 42.59
C ASN A 496 -4.00 17.61 42.82
N ILE A 497 -5.07 17.53 43.63
CA ILE A 497 -5.88 18.68 44.04
C ILE A 497 -5.06 19.66 44.90
N ASN A 498 -5.14 20.95 44.59
CA ASN A 498 -4.53 22.04 45.37
C ASN A 498 -5.51 22.63 46.41
N SER A 499 -5.08 23.64 47.18
CA SER A 499 -5.85 24.32 48.22
C SER A 499 -7.23 24.86 47.77
N ASN A 500 -7.38 25.23 46.49
CA ASN A 500 -8.65 25.73 45.95
C ASN A 500 -9.74 24.65 45.87
N GLY A 501 -9.36 23.37 45.90
CA GLY A 501 -10.29 22.25 45.98
C GLY A 501 -10.92 22.05 47.37
N GLY A 502 -10.39 22.73 48.39
CA GLY A 502 -10.85 22.63 49.78
C GLY A 502 -10.15 21.54 50.58
N SER A 503 -10.02 21.77 51.89
CA SER A 503 -9.23 20.96 52.84
C SER A 503 -9.58 19.47 52.92
N ASN A 504 -10.75 19.07 52.44
CA ASN A 504 -11.21 17.68 52.46
C ASN A 504 -10.68 16.86 51.27
N PHE A 505 -10.16 17.53 50.22
CA PHE A 505 -9.70 16.90 48.98
C PHE A 505 -8.27 17.30 48.58
N GLU A 506 -7.69 18.30 49.24
CA GLU A 506 -6.31 18.76 49.03
C GLU A 506 -5.29 17.61 49.11
N GLY A 507 -4.34 17.59 48.16
CA GLY A 507 -3.35 16.53 48.02
C GLY A 507 -3.85 15.22 47.39
N MET A 508 -5.15 15.07 47.10
CA MET A 508 -5.66 13.84 46.46
C MET A 508 -5.41 13.83 44.94
N PRO A 509 -4.94 12.70 44.35
CA PRO A 509 -4.85 12.55 42.89
C PRO A 509 -6.22 12.61 42.21
N ARG A 510 -6.33 13.29 41.06
CA ARG A 510 -7.59 13.59 40.34
C ARG A 510 -8.64 12.46 40.27
N PHE A 511 -8.25 11.23 39.90
CA PHE A 511 -9.22 10.12 39.80
C PHE A 511 -9.58 9.47 41.15
N LYS A 512 -8.79 9.68 42.22
CA LYS A 512 -9.21 9.37 43.59
C LYS A 512 -10.15 10.45 44.12
N ALA A 513 -9.88 11.72 43.83
CA ALA A 513 -10.77 12.83 44.14
C ALA A 513 -12.16 12.65 43.49
N ARG A 514 -12.23 12.17 42.23
CA ARG A 514 -13.50 11.80 41.56
C ARG A 514 -14.38 10.89 42.41
N LEU A 515 -13.80 9.82 42.98
CA LEU A 515 -14.53 8.87 43.84
C LEU A 515 -14.90 9.51 45.18
N ALA A 516 -13.96 10.21 45.83
CA ALA A 516 -14.20 10.85 47.12
C ALA A 516 -15.30 11.92 47.06
N VAL A 517 -15.33 12.74 46.00
CA VAL A 517 -16.38 13.75 45.76
C VAL A 517 -17.74 13.08 45.50
N VAL A 518 -17.79 11.98 44.75
CA VAL A 518 -19.04 11.24 44.51
C VAL A 518 -19.61 10.63 45.79
N GLU A 519 -18.80 10.04 46.67
CA GLU A 519 -19.30 9.56 47.97
C GLU A 519 -19.72 10.73 48.88
N ALA A 520 -18.95 11.82 48.94
CA ALA A 520 -19.30 13.00 49.74
C ALA A 520 -20.58 13.71 49.25
N LEU A 521 -20.93 13.60 47.95
CA LEU A 521 -22.23 14.03 47.40
C LEU A 521 -23.37 13.11 47.87
N LYS A 522 -23.17 11.80 47.96
CA LYS A 522 -24.17 10.85 48.49
C LYS A 522 -24.42 11.05 49.98
N GLU A 523 -23.36 11.24 50.78
CA GLU A 523 -23.45 11.55 52.21
C GLU A 523 -24.27 12.82 52.49
N LYS A 524 -24.21 13.80 51.58
CA LYS A 524 -25.01 15.04 51.62
C LYS A 524 -26.40 14.92 50.98
N GLY A 525 -26.75 13.78 50.38
CA GLY A 525 -28.01 13.57 49.66
C GLY A 525 -28.13 14.26 48.29
N LEU A 526 -27.06 14.90 47.81
CA LEU A 526 -27.04 15.72 46.58
C LEU A 526 -26.72 14.91 45.30
N TYR A 527 -26.36 13.63 45.42
CA TYR A 527 -26.12 12.75 44.29
C TYR A 527 -27.45 12.24 43.70
N ILE A 528 -27.73 12.54 42.43
CA ILE A 528 -28.99 12.15 41.76
C ILE A 528 -28.84 10.83 40.99
N GLY A 529 -27.76 10.65 40.23
CA GLY A 529 -27.56 9.43 39.44
C GLY A 529 -26.40 9.49 38.46
N ALA A 530 -26.23 8.42 37.68
CA ALA A 530 -25.23 8.33 36.63
C ALA A 530 -25.74 7.48 35.46
N GLN A 531 -25.46 7.92 34.23
CA GLN A 531 -25.90 7.29 32.98
C GLN A 531 -24.75 7.17 31.97
N ASN A 532 -24.85 6.22 31.03
CA ASN A 532 -23.85 6.05 29.97
C ASN A 532 -23.88 7.24 29.01
N ASN A 533 -22.70 7.69 28.56
CA ASN A 533 -22.57 8.82 27.64
C ASN A 533 -21.36 8.66 26.71
N GLU A 534 -21.55 8.81 25.40
CA GLU A 534 -20.45 8.83 24.41
C GLU A 534 -19.57 10.07 24.63
N MET A 535 -18.25 9.88 24.75
CA MET A 535 -17.30 10.97 24.99
C MET A 535 -15.99 10.78 24.22
N ARG A 536 -15.35 11.89 23.88
CA ARG A 536 -14.00 11.90 23.32
C ARG A 536 -12.99 12.06 24.45
N LEU A 537 -11.96 11.20 24.51
CA LEU A 537 -10.96 11.24 25.57
C LEU A 537 -9.61 11.70 25.01
N GLY A 538 -9.10 12.81 25.55
CA GLY A 538 -7.70 13.17 25.40
C GLY A 538 -6.85 12.09 26.05
N ILE A 539 -6.15 11.29 25.24
CA ILE A 539 -5.15 10.34 25.71
C ILE A 539 -3.80 10.84 25.19
N CYS A 540 -2.75 10.65 25.97
CA CYS A 540 -1.37 10.73 25.53
C CYS A 540 -1.02 9.35 24.93
N SER A 541 -1.00 9.17 23.61
CA SER A 541 -0.66 7.87 22.93
C SER A 541 0.69 7.23 23.32
N ARG A 542 1.44 7.90 24.19
CA ARG A 542 2.84 7.63 24.50
C ARG A 542 3.01 6.99 25.86
N THR A 543 2.41 7.59 26.89
CA THR A 543 2.22 6.99 28.22
C THR A 543 0.94 6.15 28.30
N ASN A 544 -0.06 6.45 27.46
CA ASN A 544 -1.48 6.07 27.57
C ASN A 544 -2.22 6.68 28.78
N ASP A 545 -1.68 7.77 29.35
CA ASP A 545 -2.37 8.58 30.37
C ASP A 545 -3.38 9.55 29.75
N VAL A 546 -4.33 10.04 30.55
CA VAL A 546 -5.40 10.95 30.14
C VAL A 546 -4.91 12.39 30.22
N VAL A 547 -5.02 13.13 29.12
CA VAL A 547 -4.62 14.53 29.01
C VAL A 547 -5.52 15.40 29.90
N GLU A 548 -4.89 16.26 30.71
CA GLU A 548 -5.56 17.21 31.59
C GLU A 548 -5.64 18.59 30.91
N PRO A 549 -6.83 19.17 30.68
CA PRO A 549 -6.95 20.58 30.35
C PRO A 549 -6.67 21.42 31.60
N MET A 550 -5.69 22.32 31.50
CA MET A 550 -5.32 23.24 32.58
C MET A 550 -4.79 24.54 31.97
N ILE A 551 -5.14 25.68 32.58
CA ILE A 551 -4.58 26.97 32.18
C ILE A 551 -3.11 27.05 32.59
N LYS A 552 -2.26 27.36 31.61
CA LYS A 552 -0.89 27.82 31.79
C LYS A 552 -0.61 28.98 30.84
N PRO A 553 0.34 29.88 31.16
CA PRO A 553 0.97 30.73 30.16
C PRO A 553 1.52 29.88 29.01
N GLN A 554 1.27 30.30 27.78
CA GLN A 554 1.69 29.62 26.55
C GLN A 554 1.84 30.69 25.46
N TRP A 555 2.77 30.48 24.52
CA TRP A 555 2.95 31.32 23.35
C TRP A 555 1.96 30.92 22.25
N PHE A 556 1.33 31.90 21.61
CA PHE A 556 0.39 31.71 20.50
C PHE A 556 0.79 32.56 19.29
N VAL A 557 0.60 32.01 18.08
CA VAL A 557 0.64 32.78 16.82
C VAL A 557 -0.78 33.04 16.37
N ASN A 558 -1.11 34.30 16.09
CA ASN A 558 -2.37 34.63 15.43
C ASN A 558 -2.34 34.16 13.97
N CYS A 559 -3.24 33.24 13.62
CA CYS A 559 -3.21 32.58 12.32
C CYS A 559 -4.02 33.30 11.24
N GLN A 560 -4.75 34.36 11.58
CA GLN A 560 -5.87 34.87 10.76
C GLN A 560 -5.39 35.55 9.47
N SER A 561 -4.32 36.34 9.55
CA SER A 561 -3.67 36.95 8.38
C SER A 561 -3.01 35.90 7.48
N MET A 562 -2.18 35.04 8.08
CA MET A 562 -1.46 33.98 7.37
C MET A 562 -2.40 33.01 6.65
N ALA A 563 -3.50 32.63 7.29
CA ALA A 563 -4.51 31.76 6.69
C ALA A 563 -5.27 32.43 5.55
N LYS A 564 -5.52 33.75 5.64
CA LYS A 564 -6.07 34.49 4.51
C LYS A 564 -5.10 34.52 3.33
N GLU A 565 -3.82 34.84 3.54
CA GLU A 565 -2.82 34.84 2.48
C GLU A 565 -2.65 33.45 1.82
N ALA A 566 -2.69 32.38 2.61
CA ALA A 566 -2.67 31.00 2.14
C ALA A 566 -3.95 30.57 1.41
N LEU A 567 -5.10 31.18 1.75
CA LEU A 567 -6.36 30.98 1.05
C LEU A 567 -6.34 31.70 -0.30
N ASP A 568 -6.01 33.00 -0.31
CA ASP A 568 -5.97 33.85 -1.49
C ASP A 568 -4.98 33.29 -2.54
N ALA A 569 -3.83 32.77 -2.12
CA ALA A 569 -2.82 32.15 -3.00
C ALA A 569 -3.32 30.95 -3.83
N VAL A 570 -4.39 30.27 -3.38
CA VAL A 570 -5.02 29.12 -4.06
C VAL A 570 -6.33 29.53 -4.73
N MET A 571 -7.13 30.33 -4.04
CA MET A 571 -8.54 30.58 -4.37
C MET A 571 -8.78 31.78 -5.27
N ASP A 572 -7.89 32.78 -5.33
CA ASP A 572 -8.04 33.91 -6.27
C ASP A 572 -7.80 33.43 -7.71
N GLU A 573 -8.83 33.45 -8.53
CA GLU A 573 -8.75 33.02 -9.93
C GLU A 573 -7.97 34.01 -10.82
N ASN A 574 -7.79 35.26 -10.37
CA ASN A 574 -7.09 36.31 -11.11
C ASN A 574 -5.57 36.29 -10.83
N ASN A 575 -5.14 35.73 -9.70
CA ASN A 575 -3.76 35.79 -9.20
C ASN A 575 -3.35 34.49 -8.48
N ARG A 576 -3.83 33.33 -8.96
CA ARG A 576 -3.52 32.02 -8.38
C ARG A 576 -2.01 31.75 -8.42
N LYS A 577 -1.41 31.59 -7.23
CA LYS A 577 0.02 31.30 -7.04
C LYS A 577 0.31 29.81 -6.86
N ILE A 578 -0.69 29.04 -6.39
CA ILE A 578 -0.59 27.62 -6.08
C ILE A 578 -1.75 26.89 -6.75
N GLU A 579 -1.47 25.82 -7.51
CA GLU A 579 -2.47 24.86 -7.96
C GLU A 579 -2.45 23.61 -7.07
N ILE A 580 -3.64 23.08 -6.74
CA ILE A 580 -3.83 21.86 -5.94
C ILE A 580 -4.31 20.74 -6.86
N ILE A 581 -3.62 19.60 -6.83
CA ILE A 581 -3.94 18.43 -7.66
C ILE A 581 -4.03 17.20 -6.74
N PRO A 582 -5.17 16.46 -6.70
CA PRO A 582 -6.45 16.74 -7.35
C PRO A 582 -7.22 17.96 -6.81
N LYS A 583 -7.93 18.66 -7.70
CA LYS A 583 -8.63 19.95 -7.42
C LYS A 583 -9.68 19.88 -6.30
N GLN A 584 -10.19 18.70 -5.98
CA GLN A 584 -11.14 18.48 -4.87
C GLN A 584 -10.59 18.94 -3.51
N TYR A 585 -9.28 18.80 -3.26
CA TYR A 585 -8.67 19.17 -1.99
C TYR A 585 -8.59 20.69 -1.76
N ALA A 586 -8.80 21.53 -2.78
CA ALA A 586 -8.91 22.98 -2.61
C ALA A 586 -10.13 23.39 -1.75
N GLN A 587 -11.20 22.59 -1.75
CA GLN A 587 -12.36 22.83 -0.89
C GLN A 587 -12.08 22.44 0.57
N GLU A 588 -11.26 21.42 0.80
CA GLU A 588 -10.81 21.04 2.14
C GLU A 588 -9.77 22.03 2.69
N TRP A 589 -8.83 22.49 1.86
CA TRP A 589 -7.90 23.59 2.15
C TRP A 589 -8.66 24.83 2.62
N LYS A 590 -9.65 25.26 1.84
CA LYS A 590 -10.53 26.38 2.19
C LYS A 590 -11.23 26.17 3.54
N ARG A 591 -11.91 25.04 3.71
CA ARG A 591 -12.64 24.70 4.95
C ARG A 591 -11.72 24.72 6.19
N TRP A 592 -10.48 24.26 6.05
CA TRP A 592 -9.52 24.22 7.15
C TRP A 592 -9.01 25.62 7.53
N LEU A 593 -8.66 26.45 6.54
CA LEU A 593 -8.16 27.81 6.77
C LEU A 593 -9.26 28.77 7.28
N GLU A 594 -10.50 28.66 6.78
CA GLU A 594 -11.63 29.48 7.26
C GLU A 594 -12.01 29.23 8.73
N ASN A 595 -11.61 28.08 9.29
CA ASN A 595 -11.92 27.67 10.66
C ASN A 595 -10.67 27.53 11.54
N ILE A 596 -9.54 28.12 11.12
CA ILE A 596 -8.29 28.06 11.87
C ILE A 596 -8.41 28.83 13.20
N ARG A 597 -7.78 28.31 14.25
CA ARG A 597 -7.65 28.99 15.55
C ARG A 597 -6.21 29.48 15.72
N ASP A 598 -6.02 30.44 16.61
CA ASP A 598 -4.68 30.90 17.00
C ASP A 598 -3.88 29.71 17.56
N TRP A 599 -2.68 29.53 17.04
CA TRP A 599 -1.91 28.30 17.20
C TRP A 599 -1.01 28.41 18.42
N CYS A 600 -1.25 27.57 19.43
CA CYS A 600 -0.33 27.39 20.54
C CYS A 600 1.02 26.84 20.01
N VAL A 601 2.05 27.67 20.07
CA VAL A 601 3.39 27.41 19.54
C VAL A 601 4.41 27.04 20.61
N SER A 602 4.15 27.21 21.90
CA SER A 602 4.99 26.68 22.97
C SER A 602 4.71 25.23 23.30
N ARG A 603 5.72 24.50 23.77
CA ARG A 603 5.61 23.12 24.28
C ARG A 603 6.61 22.86 25.42
N GLN A 604 6.14 22.20 26.47
CA GLN A 604 6.90 21.89 27.70
C GLN A 604 7.82 20.67 27.50
N LEU A 605 8.72 20.82 26.53
CA LEU A 605 9.53 19.76 25.95
C LEU A 605 11.02 20.16 25.96
N TRP A 606 11.93 19.17 26.01
CA TRP A 606 13.37 19.37 25.99
C TRP A 606 14.06 19.07 24.65
N TRP A 607 13.30 18.94 23.55
CA TRP A 607 13.83 18.62 22.22
C TRP A 607 12.94 19.25 21.15
N GLY A 608 13.59 19.92 20.18
CA GLY A 608 12.99 20.99 19.40
C GLY A 608 13.75 22.30 19.65
N HIS A 609 13.46 23.34 18.87
CA HIS A 609 14.13 24.63 18.99
C HIS A 609 13.56 25.40 20.19
N ARG A 610 14.41 25.90 21.11
CA ARG A 610 13.94 26.78 22.21
C ARG A 610 13.16 27.97 21.68
N ILE A 611 12.21 28.46 22.46
CA ILE A 611 11.46 29.66 22.08
C ILE A 611 12.41 30.87 22.07
N PRO A 612 12.36 31.73 21.02
CA PRO A 612 13.09 33.00 20.96
C PRO A 612 12.46 34.07 21.88
N ALA A 613 12.31 33.75 23.17
CA ALA A 613 11.79 34.67 24.18
C ALA A 613 12.61 34.57 25.48
N TRP A 614 12.80 35.71 26.14
CA TRP A 614 13.52 35.84 27.40
C TRP A 614 12.65 36.59 28.41
N TYR A 615 12.67 36.13 29.65
CA TYR A 615 12.05 36.79 30.78
C TYR A 615 13.08 37.67 31.47
N VAL A 616 12.76 38.95 31.65
CA VAL A 616 13.57 39.91 32.39
C VAL A 616 13.21 39.83 33.87
N ILE A 617 14.20 39.60 34.73
CA ILE A 617 14.04 39.61 36.20
C ILE A 617 14.73 40.87 36.73
N LEU A 618 13.97 41.79 37.32
CA LEU A 618 14.51 42.99 37.95
C LEU A 618 14.99 42.68 39.38
N GLU A 619 15.97 43.43 39.88
CA GLU A 619 16.38 43.27 41.28
C GLU A 619 15.28 43.67 42.28
N ASP A 620 14.38 44.56 41.90
CA ASP A 620 13.26 45.05 42.72
C ASP A 620 12.04 44.10 42.82
N ASP A 621 11.99 43.04 42.00
CA ASP A 621 10.77 42.23 41.83
C ASP A 621 10.39 41.44 43.09
N GLN A 622 9.11 41.50 43.47
CA GLN A 622 8.59 40.77 44.64
C GLN A 622 8.47 39.27 44.38
N LEU A 623 8.21 38.87 43.12
CA LEU A 623 8.17 37.50 42.67
C LEU A 623 9.23 37.30 41.57
N LYS A 624 10.25 36.50 41.87
CA LYS A 624 11.38 36.25 40.95
C LYS A 624 11.21 34.96 40.14
N GLU A 625 9.97 34.51 39.99
CA GLU A 625 9.59 33.34 39.21
C GLU A 625 9.34 33.73 37.75
N ILE A 626 9.75 32.87 36.81
CA ILE A 626 9.58 33.11 35.37
C ILE A 626 8.09 33.21 35.04
N GLY A 627 7.70 34.30 34.39
CA GLY A 627 6.31 34.55 34.02
C GLY A 627 5.42 35.13 35.12
N ALA A 628 5.96 35.52 36.28
CA ALA A 628 5.19 36.21 37.32
C ALA A 628 4.57 37.54 36.85
N TYR A 629 5.23 38.24 35.91
CA TYR A 629 4.79 39.51 35.33
C TYR A 629 4.72 39.42 33.80
N ASN A 630 3.52 39.54 33.21
CA ASN A 630 3.30 39.35 31.76
C ASN A 630 4.02 40.37 30.86
N ASP A 631 4.35 41.55 31.39
CA ASP A 631 5.05 42.61 30.68
C ASP A 631 6.59 42.43 30.69
N HIS A 632 7.14 41.50 31.47
CA HIS A 632 8.59 41.31 31.62
C HIS A 632 9.24 40.44 30.53
N TRP A 633 8.47 39.99 29.54
CA TRP A 633 9.00 39.26 28.36
C TRP A 633 9.61 40.18 27.30
N VAL A 634 10.69 39.71 26.65
CA VAL A 634 11.30 40.28 25.43
C VAL A 634 11.58 39.17 24.41
N VAL A 635 11.71 39.52 23.13
CA VAL A 635 11.86 38.59 22.00
C VAL A 635 13.05 39.03 21.13
N GLY A 636 13.84 38.05 20.66
CA GLY A 636 15.05 38.24 19.86
C GLY A 636 15.52 36.91 19.28
N ARG A 637 16.59 36.85 18.48
CA ARG A 637 17.09 35.60 17.88
C ARG A 637 18.23 34.99 18.68
N ASN A 638 18.91 35.80 19.47
CA ASN A 638 19.97 35.43 20.38
C ASN A 638 19.90 36.30 21.65
N GLU A 639 20.78 36.00 22.61
CA GLU A 639 20.86 36.72 23.88
C GLU A 639 21.22 38.20 23.70
N GLU A 640 22.02 38.55 22.68
CA GLU A 640 22.42 39.93 22.38
C GLU A 640 21.22 40.81 21.93
N GLU A 641 20.37 40.30 21.04
CA GLU A 641 19.15 40.96 20.56
C GLU A 641 18.13 41.09 21.72
N ALA A 642 18.00 40.06 22.55
CA ALA A 642 17.15 40.07 23.74
C ALA A 642 17.63 41.07 24.81
N LEU A 643 18.93 41.17 25.05
CA LEU A 643 19.54 42.20 25.92
C LEU A 643 19.27 43.60 25.36
N SER A 644 19.39 43.80 24.05
CA SER A 644 19.13 45.10 23.42
C SER A 644 17.67 45.56 23.61
N GLU A 645 16.70 44.66 23.43
CA GLU A 645 15.28 44.94 23.70
C GLU A 645 15.02 45.18 25.20
N ALA A 646 15.63 44.39 26.09
CA ALA A 646 15.52 44.58 27.53
C ALA A 646 16.07 45.95 27.99
N PHE A 647 17.24 46.36 27.49
CA PHE A 647 17.80 47.70 27.75
C PHE A 647 16.93 48.81 27.17
N GLY A 648 16.32 48.61 25.99
CA GLY A 648 15.38 49.56 25.42
C GLY A 648 14.12 49.76 26.28
N LYS A 649 13.66 48.71 26.94
CA LYS A 649 12.38 48.61 27.66
C LYS A 649 12.47 48.93 29.17
N PHE A 650 13.56 48.54 29.84
CA PHE A 650 13.74 48.64 31.30
C PHE A 650 14.92 49.55 31.69
N GLN A 651 15.02 50.69 31.02
CA GLN A 651 16.10 51.68 31.17
C GLN A 651 16.38 52.03 32.65
N GLU A 652 17.65 52.23 32.97
CA GLU A 652 18.22 52.56 34.30
C GLU A 652 18.07 51.48 35.39
N LYS A 653 17.41 50.34 35.16
CA LYS A 653 17.33 49.24 36.14
C LYS A 653 18.43 48.19 36.00
N MET A 654 18.78 47.55 37.12
CA MET A 654 19.55 46.31 37.15
C MET A 654 18.62 45.11 36.92
N PHE A 655 19.00 44.25 35.97
CA PHE A 655 18.22 43.07 35.59
C PHE A 655 19.08 41.88 35.15
N HIS A 656 18.52 40.69 35.28
CA HIS A 656 19.00 39.46 34.64
C HIS A 656 17.98 39.03 33.56
N ILE A 657 18.40 38.25 32.57
CA ILE A 657 17.47 37.65 31.59
C ILE A 657 17.65 36.14 31.57
N GLU A 658 16.52 35.40 31.57
CA GLU A 658 16.51 33.95 31.39
C GLU A 658 15.66 33.60 30.16
N GLN A 659 16.22 32.82 29.22
CA GLN A 659 15.45 32.36 28.06
C GLN A 659 14.35 31.39 28.51
N ASP A 660 13.16 31.47 27.89
CA ASP A 660 12.04 30.58 28.14
C ASP A 660 12.46 29.09 28.08
N PRO A 661 12.17 28.28 29.12
CA PRO A 661 12.51 26.86 29.13
C PRO A 661 11.71 26.02 28.12
N ASP A 662 10.66 26.54 27.47
CA ASP A 662 9.90 25.81 26.45
C ASP A 662 10.61 25.77 25.08
N VAL A 663 10.10 24.89 24.22
CA VAL A 663 10.48 24.79 22.80
C VAL A 663 9.31 25.11 21.89
N MET A 664 9.63 25.60 20.69
CA MET A 664 8.67 25.85 19.63
C MET A 664 8.06 24.55 19.10
N CYS A 665 6.77 24.62 18.81
CA CYS A 665 5.98 23.56 18.23
C CYS A 665 6.58 23.13 16.89
N HIS A 666 6.87 21.84 16.79
CA HIS A 666 7.62 21.23 15.69
C HIS A 666 7.13 21.62 14.29
N ALA A 667 5.83 21.83 14.14
CA ALA A 667 5.21 22.18 12.87
C ALA A 667 5.64 23.55 12.29
N ILE A 668 6.10 24.52 13.09
CA ILE A 668 6.45 25.88 12.59
C ILE A 668 7.60 25.81 11.59
N VAL A 669 8.63 25.03 11.91
CA VAL A 669 9.87 24.93 11.14
C VAL A 669 9.68 24.13 9.83
N HIS A 670 8.68 23.25 9.80
CA HIS A 670 8.53 22.25 8.72
C HIS A 670 7.25 22.36 7.88
N GLN A 671 6.17 22.98 8.36
CA GLN A 671 4.91 23.03 7.61
C GLN A 671 5.01 23.76 6.27
N ILE A 672 5.86 24.79 6.13
CA ILE A 672 6.04 25.49 4.84
C ILE A 672 6.50 24.52 3.74
N SER A 673 7.31 23.51 4.07
CA SER A 673 7.69 22.44 3.13
C SER A 673 6.67 21.30 3.10
N ILE A 674 6.29 20.75 4.26
CA ILE A 674 5.44 19.55 4.34
C ILE A 674 4.03 19.80 3.78
N PHE A 675 3.44 20.96 4.06
CA PHE A 675 2.08 21.29 3.61
C PHE A 675 2.07 21.61 2.10
N ALA A 676 3.11 22.25 1.58
CA ALA A 676 3.32 22.42 0.14
C ALA A 676 3.49 21.07 -0.57
N THR A 677 4.40 20.19 -0.13
CA THR A 677 4.57 18.88 -0.79
C THR A 677 3.32 18.00 -0.64
N LYS A 678 2.55 18.12 0.45
CA LYS A 678 1.28 17.38 0.62
C LYS A 678 0.15 17.85 -0.32
N LEU A 679 0.21 19.08 -0.85
CA LEU A 679 -0.65 19.55 -1.95
C LEU A 679 -0.16 19.10 -3.34
N ILE A 680 1.12 18.76 -3.47
CA ILE A 680 1.78 18.35 -4.71
C ILE A 680 1.80 16.82 -4.86
N SER A 681 1.73 16.08 -3.75
CA SER A 681 1.85 14.63 -3.73
C SER A 681 0.53 13.90 -4.01
N LEU A 682 0.50 13.21 -5.16
CA LEU A 682 -0.39 12.10 -5.54
C LEU A 682 -1.82 12.41 -6.01
N PRO A 683 -2.03 12.55 -7.33
CA PRO A 683 -3.27 12.14 -7.97
C PRO A 683 -3.38 10.60 -8.05
N PHE A 684 -4.06 9.99 -7.09
CA PHE A 684 -4.70 8.67 -7.27
C PHE A 684 -6.19 8.80 -6.99
N LEU A 685 -7.06 8.33 -7.90
CA LEU A 685 -8.53 8.39 -7.77
C LEU A 685 -9.12 7.46 -6.67
N SER A 686 -8.29 6.98 -5.75
CA SER A 686 -8.71 6.16 -4.61
C SER A 686 -7.76 6.38 -3.43
N ASP A 687 -8.31 6.72 -2.26
CA ASP A 687 -7.52 7.08 -1.05
C ASP A 687 -6.63 5.94 -0.49
N LYS A 688 -6.69 4.74 -1.08
CA LYS A 688 -6.04 3.52 -0.58
C LYS A 688 -5.57 2.63 -1.74
N ILE A 689 -4.28 2.38 -1.82
CA ILE A 689 -3.70 1.35 -2.70
C ILE A 689 -3.54 0.05 -1.89
N ASN A 690 -4.22 -1.01 -2.34
CA ASN A 690 -4.04 -2.35 -1.79
C ASN A 690 -2.80 -3.01 -2.41
N LEU A 691 -1.88 -3.51 -1.57
CA LEU A 691 -0.72 -4.27 -2.03
C LEU A 691 -1.14 -5.68 -2.48
N ASP A 692 -1.18 -5.90 -3.79
CA ASP A 692 -1.34 -7.23 -4.38
C ASP A 692 0.01 -7.83 -4.81
N ILE A 693 0.37 -8.95 -4.19
CA ILE A 693 1.60 -9.70 -4.47
C ILE A 693 1.54 -10.32 -5.88
N GLN A 694 0.37 -10.72 -6.39
CA GLN A 694 0.25 -11.29 -7.73
C GLN A 694 0.57 -10.26 -8.81
N ARG A 695 0.12 -9.01 -8.64
CA ARG A 695 0.51 -7.88 -9.50
C ARG A 695 2.02 -7.62 -9.49
N VAL A 696 2.69 -7.72 -8.33
CA VAL A 696 4.16 -7.59 -8.24
C VAL A 696 4.88 -8.74 -8.96
N VAL A 697 4.40 -9.98 -8.82
CA VAL A 697 4.91 -11.14 -9.57
C VAL A 697 4.71 -10.96 -11.08
N GLY A 698 3.55 -10.45 -11.51
CA GLY A 698 3.27 -10.11 -12.90
C GLY A 698 4.26 -9.11 -13.49
N TYR A 699 4.58 -8.02 -12.77
CA TYR A 699 5.60 -7.07 -13.21
C TYR A 699 7.01 -7.71 -13.30
N ARG A 700 7.39 -8.61 -12.38
CA ARG A 700 8.65 -9.37 -12.49
C ARG A 700 8.69 -10.29 -13.72
N GLN A 701 7.56 -10.88 -14.10
CA GLN A 701 7.42 -11.65 -15.34
C GLN A 701 7.53 -10.74 -16.58
N TRP A 702 6.95 -9.54 -16.54
CA TRP A 702 7.07 -8.55 -17.61
C TRP A 702 8.51 -8.05 -17.80
N CYS A 703 9.28 -7.85 -16.72
CA CYS A 703 10.72 -7.55 -16.80
C CYS A 703 11.49 -8.66 -17.55
N ASN A 704 11.11 -9.93 -17.37
CA ASN A 704 11.68 -11.05 -18.11
C ASN A 704 11.28 -11.03 -19.61
N LYS A 705 10.09 -10.52 -19.96
CA LYS A 705 9.68 -10.34 -21.36
C LYS A 705 10.46 -9.19 -22.03
N LEU A 706 10.61 -8.05 -21.35
CA LEU A 706 11.46 -6.93 -21.79
C LEU A 706 12.91 -7.37 -22.03
N TRP A 707 13.49 -8.10 -21.07
CA TRP A 707 14.84 -8.68 -21.19
C TRP A 707 14.98 -9.61 -22.41
N ASN A 708 14.00 -10.49 -22.64
CA ASN A 708 14.01 -11.40 -23.79
C ASN A 708 13.77 -10.69 -25.13
N ALA A 709 13.03 -9.58 -25.17
CA ALA A 709 12.87 -8.77 -26.37
C ALA A 709 14.21 -8.14 -26.81
N ILE A 710 14.96 -7.56 -25.88
CA ILE A 710 16.31 -7.05 -26.14
C ILE A 710 17.27 -8.19 -26.51
N ARG A 711 17.22 -9.33 -25.78
CA ARG A 711 18.07 -10.50 -26.08
C ARG A 711 17.82 -11.07 -27.48
N PHE A 712 16.56 -11.07 -27.95
CA PHE A 712 16.20 -11.39 -29.33
C PHE A 712 16.77 -10.35 -30.30
N ALA A 713 16.60 -9.06 -30.01
CA ALA A 713 17.06 -7.99 -30.88
C ALA A 713 18.58 -7.99 -31.08
N MET A 714 19.38 -8.13 -30.01
CA MET A 714 20.85 -8.22 -30.11
C MET A 714 21.29 -9.33 -31.08
N ASN A 715 20.64 -10.50 -31.02
CA ASN A 715 20.89 -11.63 -31.93
C ASN A 715 20.45 -11.37 -33.40
N LYS A 716 19.63 -10.34 -33.67
CA LYS A 716 19.15 -9.99 -35.03
C LYS A 716 19.79 -8.74 -35.61
N LEU A 717 20.24 -7.80 -34.77
CA LEU A 717 21.14 -6.73 -35.17
C LEU A 717 22.49 -7.34 -35.61
N GLY A 718 23.15 -8.08 -34.71
CA GLY A 718 24.50 -8.61 -34.92
C GLY A 718 25.60 -7.57 -34.60
N ASP A 719 26.84 -8.05 -34.43
CA ASP A 719 27.92 -7.24 -33.84
C ASP A 719 28.41 -6.11 -34.77
N ASP A 720 28.34 -6.32 -36.10
CA ASP A 720 28.68 -5.30 -37.12
C ASP A 720 27.59 -4.24 -37.35
N TYR A 721 26.47 -4.27 -36.61
CA TYR A 721 25.33 -3.37 -36.87
C TYR A 721 25.57 -1.95 -36.35
N CYS A 722 25.71 -1.02 -37.29
CA CYS A 722 25.62 0.42 -37.04
C CYS A 722 24.19 0.93 -37.26
N PRO A 723 23.50 1.45 -36.22
CA PRO A 723 22.24 2.16 -36.41
C PRO A 723 22.43 3.50 -37.15
N PRO A 724 21.51 3.88 -38.05
CA PRO A 724 21.58 5.13 -38.81
C PRO A 724 21.15 6.36 -37.98
N VAL A 725 21.64 7.55 -38.36
CA VAL A 725 21.29 8.83 -37.71
C VAL A 725 19.86 9.26 -38.02
N ASN A 726 19.43 9.11 -39.28
CA ASN A 726 18.10 9.43 -39.78
C ASN A 726 17.54 8.23 -40.55
N ILE A 727 16.23 8.05 -40.54
CA ILE A 727 15.55 6.87 -41.12
C ILE A 727 14.47 7.31 -42.12
N GLU A 728 14.59 6.80 -43.34
CA GLU A 728 13.67 7.11 -44.45
C GLU A 728 12.42 6.23 -44.39
N VAL A 729 11.54 6.53 -43.44
CA VAL A 729 10.31 5.76 -43.15
C VAL A 729 9.49 5.44 -44.39
N GLN A 730 9.45 6.34 -45.39
CA GLN A 730 8.69 6.14 -46.63
C GLN A 730 9.18 4.95 -47.49
N GLN A 731 10.44 4.54 -47.38
CA GLN A 731 10.97 3.38 -48.10
C GLN A 731 10.82 2.06 -47.32
N MET A 732 10.44 2.11 -46.04
CA MET A 732 10.38 0.93 -45.18
C MET A 732 9.19 0.00 -45.48
N PRO A 733 9.28 -1.30 -45.13
CA PRO A 733 8.15 -2.24 -45.15
C PRO A 733 6.96 -1.74 -44.33
N PHE A 734 5.75 -2.14 -44.72
CA PHE A 734 4.48 -1.80 -44.06
C PHE A 734 4.54 -1.92 -42.52
N SER A 735 5.01 -3.07 -42.03
CA SER A 735 5.14 -3.41 -40.62
C SER A 735 6.08 -2.47 -39.84
N CYS A 736 7.11 -1.93 -40.51
CA CYS A 736 8.06 -0.98 -39.94
C CYS A 736 7.47 0.44 -39.90
N LYS A 737 6.73 0.86 -40.94
CA LYS A 737 5.95 2.11 -40.93
C LYS A 737 4.91 2.12 -39.81
N TRP A 738 4.23 0.98 -39.63
CA TRP A 738 3.21 0.80 -38.60
C TRP A 738 3.75 1.00 -37.19
N ILE A 739 4.81 0.26 -36.79
CA ILE A 739 5.29 0.31 -35.41
C ILE A 739 5.84 1.70 -35.04
N LEU A 740 6.42 2.44 -36.00
CA LEU A 740 6.88 3.81 -35.80
C LEU A 740 5.71 4.80 -35.62
N SER A 741 4.62 4.65 -36.39
CA SER A 741 3.41 5.48 -36.20
C SER A 741 2.75 5.24 -34.84
N VAL A 742 2.59 3.97 -34.45
CA VAL A 742 1.97 3.65 -33.15
C VAL A 742 2.90 3.98 -31.98
N LEU A 743 4.22 3.89 -32.15
CA LEU A 743 5.19 4.47 -31.21
C LEU A 743 5.03 5.99 -31.09
N ASN A 744 4.84 6.71 -32.19
CA ASN A 744 4.63 8.16 -32.18
C ASN A 744 3.36 8.55 -31.39
N LYS A 745 2.27 7.80 -31.58
CA LYS A 745 1.04 7.96 -30.78
C LYS A 745 1.22 7.58 -29.30
N ALA A 746 2.02 6.55 -29.01
CA ALA A 746 2.37 6.19 -27.63
C ALA A 746 3.20 7.29 -26.95
N ILE A 747 4.21 7.86 -27.62
CA ILE A 747 4.98 9.01 -27.13
C ILE A 747 4.04 10.18 -26.81
N SER A 748 3.19 10.56 -27.76
CA SER A 748 2.24 11.68 -27.60
C SER A 748 1.31 11.51 -26.38
N LYS A 749 0.69 10.32 -26.21
CA LYS A 749 -0.18 10.08 -25.05
C LYS A 749 0.59 9.92 -23.74
N THR A 750 1.78 9.31 -23.75
CA THR A 750 2.62 9.22 -22.54
C THR A 750 3.09 10.60 -22.09
N VAL A 751 3.55 11.47 -22.99
CA VAL A 751 3.95 12.86 -22.65
C VAL A 751 2.78 13.65 -22.09
N SER A 752 1.63 13.68 -22.78
CA SER A 752 0.46 14.43 -22.30
C SER A 752 -0.10 13.92 -20.96
N SER A 753 -0.06 12.60 -20.69
CA SER A 753 -0.40 12.08 -19.37
C SER A 753 0.65 12.39 -18.29
N LEU A 754 1.95 12.47 -18.62
CA LEU A 754 2.97 12.93 -17.67
C LEU A 754 2.82 14.43 -17.34
N GLU A 755 2.47 15.25 -18.33
CA GLU A 755 2.16 16.67 -18.14
C GLU A 755 0.90 16.90 -17.32
N ALA A 756 -0.11 16.03 -17.46
CA ALA A 756 -1.32 16.02 -16.64
C ALA A 756 -1.17 15.30 -15.28
N TYR A 757 0.03 14.83 -14.92
CA TYR A 757 0.32 14.04 -13.71
C TYR A 757 -0.46 12.70 -13.61
N GLU A 758 -1.00 12.20 -14.72
CA GLU A 758 -1.72 10.92 -14.88
C GLU A 758 -0.75 9.72 -14.95
N PHE A 759 0.09 9.53 -13.92
CA PHE A 759 1.19 8.54 -13.95
C PHE A 759 0.73 7.09 -14.22
N SER A 760 -0.47 6.72 -13.76
CA SER A 760 -1.09 5.41 -14.02
C SER A 760 -1.33 5.17 -15.52
N ASP A 761 -1.81 6.19 -16.23
CA ASP A 761 -2.20 6.08 -17.63
C ASP A 761 -0.97 6.19 -18.53
N ALA A 762 -0.02 7.07 -18.18
CA ALA A 762 1.30 7.12 -18.80
C ALA A 762 2.02 5.75 -18.72
N ALA A 763 2.05 5.12 -17.54
CA ALA A 763 2.60 3.77 -17.36
C ALA A 763 1.84 2.71 -18.15
N THR A 764 0.51 2.78 -18.18
CA THR A 764 -0.35 1.82 -18.89
C THR A 764 -0.16 1.89 -20.40
N VAL A 765 0.06 3.08 -20.97
CA VAL A 765 0.35 3.27 -22.39
C VAL A 765 1.72 2.71 -22.76
N VAL A 766 2.78 3.03 -22.00
CA VAL A 766 4.13 2.47 -22.25
C VAL A 766 4.13 0.95 -22.11
N TYR A 767 3.50 0.42 -21.04
CA TYR A 767 3.34 -1.03 -20.84
C TYR A 767 2.64 -1.69 -22.03
N SER A 768 1.51 -1.12 -22.46
CA SER A 768 0.68 -1.69 -23.53
C SER A 768 1.45 -1.73 -24.85
N TRP A 769 2.09 -0.62 -25.23
CA TRP A 769 2.89 -0.54 -26.45
C TRP A 769 4.04 -1.57 -26.48
N TRP A 770 4.79 -1.70 -25.38
CA TRP A 770 5.83 -2.72 -25.24
C TRP A 770 5.27 -4.15 -25.30
N GLN A 771 4.19 -4.41 -24.56
CA GLN A 771 3.61 -5.74 -24.40
C GLN A 771 2.98 -6.25 -25.71
N PHE A 772 2.04 -5.49 -26.27
CA PHE A 772 1.15 -5.94 -27.33
C PHE A 772 1.68 -5.56 -28.71
N GLN A 773 1.92 -4.26 -28.98
CA GLN A 773 2.35 -3.82 -30.31
C GLN A 773 3.78 -4.23 -30.64
N LEU A 774 4.75 -4.00 -29.74
CA LEU A 774 6.15 -4.35 -30.02
C LEU A 774 6.41 -5.86 -29.91
N CYS A 775 6.07 -6.48 -28.77
CA CYS A 775 6.45 -7.88 -28.54
C CYS A 775 5.48 -8.91 -29.13
N ASP A 776 4.16 -8.78 -28.92
CA ASP A 776 3.19 -9.80 -29.37
C ASP A 776 2.81 -9.67 -30.86
N VAL A 777 3.21 -8.57 -31.52
CA VAL A 777 2.96 -8.27 -32.94
C VAL A 777 4.25 -7.96 -33.71
N PHE A 778 4.90 -6.81 -33.55
CA PHE A 778 6.01 -6.40 -34.45
C PHE A 778 7.18 -7.40 -34.48
N ILE A 779 7.65 -7.84 -33.30
CA ILE A 779 8.73 -8.84 -33.18
C ILE A 779 8.35 -10.19 -33.82
N GLU A 780 7.07 -10.56 -33.82
CA GLU A 780 6.60 -11.78 -34.52
C GLU A 780 6.54 -11.57 -36.04
N VAL A 781 6.06 -10.40 -36.49
CA VAL A 781 5.93 -10.04 -37.92
C VAL A 781 7.28 -9.96 -38.64
N ILE A 782 8.34 -9.46 -38.00
CA ILE A 782 9.65 -9.28 -38.66
C ILE A 782 10.49 -10.57 -38.74
N LYS A 783 10.14 -11.64 -38.00
CA LYS A 783 10.91 -12.91 -38.00
C LYS A 783 11.14 -13.52 -39.40
N PRO A 784 10.17 -13.55 -40.34
CA PRO A 784 10.38 -14.07 -41.69
C PRO A 784 11.42 -13.27 -42.49
N TYR A 785 11.50 -11.95 -42.29
CA TYR A 785 12.49 -11.11 -42.96
C TYR A 785 13.94 -11.41 -42.49
N PHE A 786 14.12 -12.12 -41.36
CA PHE A 786 15.41 -12.64 -40.91
C PHE A 786 15.77 -14.04 -41.45
N SER A 787 14.97 -14.61 -42.35
CA SER A 787 15.33 -15.84 -43.09
C SER A 787 16.43 -15.58 -44.12
N ALA A 788 17.20 -16.60 -44.50
CA ALA A 788 18.35 -16.49 -45.40
C ALA A 788 18.00 -16.28 -46.90
N GLU A 789 16.78 -15.84 -47.21
CA GLU A 789 16.34 -15.55 -48.57
C GLU A 789 16.70 -14.11 -48.97
N SER A 790 17.36 -13.93 -50.11
CA SER A 790 17.82 -12.61 -50.59
C SER A 790 16.70 -11.62 -50.90
N LYS A 791 15.50 -12.12 -51.22
CA LYS A 791 14.29 -11.30 -51.45
C LYS A 791 13.88 -10.44 -50.25
N PHE A 792 14.46 -10.68 -49.07
CA PHE A 792 14.20 -9.93 -47.85
C PHE A 792 15.33 -8.97 -47.44
N ASP A 793 16.45 -8.84 -48.17
CA ASP A 793 17.62 -8.12 -47.65
C ASP A 793 17.38 -6.63 -47.33
N ASP A 794 16.62 -5.91 -48.17
CA ASP A 794 16.21 -4.53 -47.87
C ASP A 794 15.25 -4.48 -46.67
N SER A 795 14.26 -5.38 -46.64
CA SER A 795 13.31 -5.51 -45.53
C SER A 795 14.00 -5.88 -44.21
N ARG A 796 15.06 -6.69 -44.27
CA ARG A 796 15.91 -7.12 -43.15
C ARG A 796 16.69 -5.94 -42.58
N LYS A 797 17.27 -5.10 -43.44
CA LYS A 797 17.93 -3.85 -43.04
C LYS A 797 16.92 -2.90 -42.38
N ALA A 798 15.85 -2.56 -43.08
CA ALA A 798 14.81 -1.66 -42.54
C ALA A 798 14.20 -2.18 -41.22
N SER A 799 14.06 -3.50 -41.06
CA SER A 799 13.57 -4.10 -39.81
C SER A 799 14.57 -4.02 -38.66
N ARG A 800 15.89 -4.05 -38.93
CA ARG A 800 16.91 -3.76 -37.91
C ARG A 800 16.84 -2.30 -37.46
N ASP A 801 16.75 -1.39 -38.42
CA ASP A 801 16.69 0.07 -38.18
C ASP A 801 15.45 0.46 -37.37
N ALA A 802 14.27 -0.02 -37.78
CA ALA A 802 13.03 0.20 -37.04
C ALA A 802 13.05 -0.47 -35.66
N LEU A 803 13.56 -1.71 -35.55
CA LEU A 803 13.66 -2.40 -34.25
C LEU A 803 14.59 -1.65 -33.28
N TRP A 804 15.76 -1.17 -33.74
CA TRP A 804 16.66 -0.40 -32.89
C TRP A 804 16.03 0.90 -32.39
N VAL A 805 15.34 1.65 -33.26
CA VAL A 805 14.59 2.86 -32.85
C VAL A 805 13.53 2.54 -31.80
N CYS A 806 12.73 1.49 -32.02
CA CYS A 806 11.69 1.09 -31.07
C CYS A 806 12.28 0.73 -29.70
N LEU A 807 13.45 0.07 -29.66
CA LEU A 807 14.07 -0.33 -28.40
C LEU A 807 14.73 0.87 -27.68
N ASP A 808 15.50 1.70 -28.37
CA ASP A 808 16.09 2.91 -27.75
C ASP A 808 15.00 3.87 -27.24
N THR A 809 14.04 4.20 -28.09
CA THR A 809 12.95 5.13 -27.76
C THR A 809 12.04 4.55 -26.70
N GLY A 810 11.69 3.27 -26.80
CA GLY A 810 10.86 2.56 -25.83
C GLY A 810 11.52 2.40 -24.45
N LEU A 811 12.85 2.24 -24.39
CA LEU A 811 13.59 2.24 -23.12
C LEU A 811 13.66 3.65 -22.52
N ARG A 812 13.81 4.70 -23.34
CA ARG A 812 13.76 6.10 -22.88
C ARG A 812 12.39 6.51 -22.34
N LEU A 813 11.28 6.07 -22.98
CA LEU A 813 9.93 6.21 -22.42
C LEU A 813 9.75 5.49 -21.08
N LEU A 814 10.38 4.32 -20.93
CA LEU A 814 10.23 3.48 -19.73
C LEU A 814 11.15 3.90 -18.56
N HIS A 815 12.22 4.67 -18.82
CA HIS A 815 13.24 4.98 -17.82
C HIS A 815 12.71 5.65 -16.54
N PRO A 816 11.79 6.64 -16.59
CA PRO A 816 11.21 7.24 -15.38
C PRO A 816 10.45 6.24 -14.48
N PHE A 817 9.96 5.14 -15.04
CA PHE A 817 9.21 4.12 -14.29
C PHE A 817 10.10 2.96 -13.81
N MET A 818 11.18 2.65 -14.53
CA MET A 818 12.01 1.47 -14.29
C MET A 818 13.50 1.74 -14.56
N PRO A 819 14.19 2.56 -13.73
CA PRO A 819 15.46 3.16 -14.10
C PRO A 819 16.62 2.16 -14.25
N PHE A 820 16.70 1.14 -13.42
CA PHE A 820 17.83 0.18 -13.42
C PHE A 820 17.83 -0.76 -14.63
N VAL A 821 16.70 -1.42 -14.89
CA VAL A 821 16.59 -2.36 -16.03
C VAL A 821 16.64 -1.64 -17.38
N THR A 822 16.18 -0.38 -17.44
CA THR A 822 16.29 0.40 -18.68
C THR A 822 17.72 0.86 -18.96
N GLU A 823 18.49 1.29 -17.96
CA GLU A 823 19.93 1.57 -18.11
C GLU A 823 20.70 0.32 -18.57
N GLU A 824 20.54 -0.80 -17.85
CA GLU A 824 21.19 -2.09 -18.13
C GLU A 824 20.98 -2.60 -19.57
N LEU A 825 19.78 -2.37 -20.12
CA LEU A 825 19.42 -2.78 -21.48
C LEU A 825 19.86 -1.74 -22.51
N TRP A 826 19.73 -0.45 -22.22
CA TRP A 826 20.11 0.65 -23.11
C TRP A 826 21.62 0.67 -23.36
N GLN A 827 22.43 0.40 -22.32
CA GLN A 827 23.89 0.31 -22.39
C GLN A 827 24.38 -0.87 -23.26
N ARG A 828 23.53 -1.88 -23.53
CA ARG A 828 23.84 -2.98 -24.46
C ARG A 828 23.43 -2.69 -25.92
N LEU A 829 22.57 -1.69 -26.18
CA LEU A 829 22.18 -1.37 -27.56
C LEU A 829 23.36 -0.80 -28.37
N PRO A 830 23.58 -1.25 -29.62
CA PRO A 830 24.63 -0.75 -30.50
C PRO A 830 24.63 0.78 -30.66
N GLN A 831 25.83 1.35 -30.87
CA GLN A 831 26.06 2.79 -30.93
C GLN A 831 26.07 3.29 -32.39
N VAL A 832 25.48 4.46 -32.63
CA VAL A 832 25.51 5.15 -33.94
C VAL A 832 26.96 5.54 -34.27
N ALA A 833 27.52 4.99 -35.34
CA ALA A 833 28.90 5.28 -35.73
C ALA A 833 29.11 6.77 -36.03
N GLY A 834 30.26 7.31 -35.61
CA GLY A 834 30.59 8.73 -35.74
C GLY A 834 29.88 9.66 -34.74
N SER A 835 28.91 9.17 -33.95
CA SER A 835 28.24 10.00 -32.94
C SER A 835 29.05 10.11 -31.66
N CYS A 836 29.81 11.19 -31.51
CA CYS A 836 30.41 11.61 -30.24
C CYS A 836 29.38 12.11 -29.20
N ASN A 837 28.07 12.08 -29.54
CA ASN A 837 27.02 12.78 -28.81
C ASN A 837 26.06 11.87 -28.03
N ARG A 838 26.20 10.53 -28.07
CA ARG A 838 25.42 9.65 -27.19
C ARG A 838 25.87 9.88 -25.74
N ARG A 839 24.92 10.27 -24.88
CA ARG A 839 25.17 10.53 -23.45
C ARG A 839 25.67 9.27 -22.74
N GLU A 840 26.43 9.42 -21.65
CA GLU A 840 27.03 8.29 -20.95
C GLU A 840 26.01 7.32 -20.31
N SER A 841 24.83 7.84 -19.95
CA SER A 841 23.71 7.19 -19.25
C SER A 841 22.37 7.61 -19.85
N ILE A 842 21.38 6.72 -19.75
CA ILE A 842 20.00 7.01 -20.14
C ILE A 842 19.36 8.12 -19.28
N VAL A 843 19.76 8.30 -18.01
CA VAL A 843 19.15 9.29 -17.07
C VAL A 843 19.43 10.75 -17.45
N ILE A 844 20.45 10.98 -18.27
CA ILE A 844 20.85 12.28 -18.83
C ILE A 844 20.61 12.36 -20.34
N SER A 845 19.91 11.38 -20.92
CA SER A 845 19.48 11.37 -22.32
C SER A 845 18.15 12.10 -22.51
N GLU A 846 17.92 12.62 -23.71
CA GLU A 846 16.71 13.41 -24.02
C GLU A 846 15.46 12.53 -24.06
N TYR A 847 14.37 12.98 -23.44
CA TYR A 847 13.10 12.26 -23.44
C TYR A 847 12.47 12.25 -24.84
N PRO A 848 11.81 11.16 -25.27
CA PRO A 848 11.23 11.10 -26.61
C PRO A 848 10.16 12.17 -26.86
N SER A 849 10.31 12.88 -27.98
CA SER A 849 9.32 13.81 -28.53
C SER A 849 8.58 13.17 -29.71
N VAL A 850 7.45 13.79 -30.10
CA VAL A 850 6.72 13.42 -31.32
C VAL A 850 7.59 13.71 -32.55
N VAL A 851 7.53 12.84 -33.57
CA VAL A 851 8.23 12.96 -34.85
C VAL A 851 7.22 12.88 -35.99
N ASP A 852 6.89 14.02 -36.62
CA ASP A 852 5.81 14.10 -37.62
C ASP A 852 5.96 13.12 -38.79
N ALA A 853 7.21 12.88 -39.21
CA ALA A 853 7.55 11.96 -40.30
C ALA A 853 7.22 10.47 -40.02
N TRP A 854 6.87 10.11 -38.79
CA TRP A 854 6.48 8.74 -38.41
C TRP A 854 4.96 8.51 -38.48
N THR A 855 4.13 9.57 -38.47
CA THR A 855 2.66 9.47 -38.38
C THR A 855 2.04 8.96 -39.69
N ASN A 856 1.30 7.86 -39.62
CA ASN A 856 0.65 7.23 -40.78
C ASN A 856 -0.66 6.51 -40.40
N GLU A 857 -1.75 7.26 -40.28
CA GLU A 857 -3.08 6.73 -39.92
C GLU A 857 -3.69 5.74 -40.92
N PRO A 858 -3.45 5.82 -42.25
CA PRO A 858 -3.83 4.75 -43.17
C PRO A 858 -3.22 3.39 -42.79
N VAL A 859 -1.91 3.35 -42.53
CA VAL A 859 -1.20 2.11 -42.15
C VAL A 859 -1.69 1.55 -40.81
N GLU A 860 -2.01 2.41 -39.85
CA GLU A 860 -2.63 1.98 -38.57
C GLU A 860 -4.01 1.33 -38.77
N ARG A 861 -4.85 1.87 -39.67
CA ARG A 861 -6.17 1.30 -39.96
C ARG A 861 -6.06 -0.03 -40.72
N GLU A 862 -5.14 -0.14 -41.67
CA GLU A 862 -4.84 -1.41 -42.36
C GLU A 862 -4.35 -2.48 -41.37
N MET A 863 -3.46 -2.12 -40.43
CA MET A 863 -2.97 -3.09 -39.43
C MET A 863 -4.02 -3.45 -38.38
N GLY A 864 -4.89 -2.52 -37.97
CA GLY A 864 -6.03 -2.83 -37.10
C GLY A 864 -7.00 -3.85 -37.71
N LEU A 865 -7.10 -3.90 -39.05
CA LEU A 865 -7.83 -4.94 -39.77
C LEU A 865 -7.12 -6.29 -39.70
N ILE A 866 -5.81 -6.31 -39.94
CA ILE A 866 -4.95 -7.50 -39.82
C ILE A 866 -5.03 -8.10 -38.41
N GLU A 867 -4.87 -7.28 -37.37
CA GLU A 867 -4.99 -7.71 -35.98
C GLU A 867 -6.39 -8.28 -35.66
N SER A 868 -7.45 -7.71 -36.23
CA SER A 868 -8.82 -8.20 -36.06
C SER A 868 -9.03 -9.58 -36.70
N ILE A 869 -8.51 -9.79 -37.93
CA ILE A 869 -8.52 -11.10 -38.60
C ILE A 869 -7.70 -12.12 -37.81
N VAL A 870 -6.46 -11.77 -37.43
CA VAL A 870 -5.57 -12.61 -36.62
C VAL A 870 -6.22 -12.98 -35.27
N LYS A 871 -6.91 -12.04 -34.61
CA LYS A 871 -7.61 -12.27 -33.34
C LYS A 871 -8.76 -13.26 -33.50
N SER A 872 -9.56 -13.15 -34.57
CA SER A 872 -10.61 -14.14 -34.88
C SER A 872 -10.03 -15.53 -35.18
N ILE A 873 -8.91 -15.63 -35.92
CA ILE A 873 -8.25 -16.93 -36.16
C ILE A 873 -7.67 -17.52 -34.87
N ARG A 874 -6.98 -16.71 -34.04
CA ARG A 874 -6.47 -17.14 -32.74
C ARG A 874 -7.62 -17.55 -31.80
N SER A 875 -8.78 -16.89 -31.89
CA SER A 875 -10.01 -17.27 -31.18
C SER A 875 -10.53 -18.65 -31.63
N LEU A 876 -10.67 -18.88 -32.94
CA LEU A 876 -11.02 -20.20 -33.49
C LEU A 876 -10.02 -21.28 -33.04
N ARG A 877 -8.70 -21.02 -33.12
CA ARG A 877 -7.67 -21.94 -32.61
C ARG A 877 -7.80 -22.23 -31.12
N SER A 878 -8.28 -21.29 -30.30
CA SER A 878 -8.52 -21.53 -28.86
C SER A 878 -9.68 -22.50 -28.58
N MET A 879 -10.66 -22.59 -29.49
CA MET A 879 -11.80 -23.51 -29.37
C MET A 879 -11.43 -24.97 -29.70
N MET A 880 -10.23 -25.20 -30.25
CA MET A 880 -9.71 -26.52 -30.63
C MET A 880 -9.11 -27.26 -29.43
N LEU A 881 -9.00 -28.59 -29.55
CA LEU A 881 -8.41 -29.46 -28.53
C LEU A 881 -6.95 -29.04 -28.22
N PRO A 882 -6.51 -29.05 -26.95
CA PRO A 882 -5.20 -28.50 -26.53
C PRO A 882 -3.99 -29.00 -27.33
N ASN A 883 -4.02 -30.27 -27.76
CA ASN A 883 -2.94 -30.89 -28.54
C ASN A 883 -2.83 -30.32 -29.98
N GLU A 884 -3.96 -29.90 -30.56
CA GLU A 884 -4.06 -29.41 -31.95
C GLU A 884 -3.81 -27.90 -32.05
N ARG A 885 -3.94 -27.15 -30.94
CA ARG A 885 -3.87 -25.67 -30.94
C ARG A 885 -2.59 -25.12 -31.57
N ASN A 886 -1.47 -25.85 -31.47
CA ASN A 886 -0.16 -25.43 -31.97
C ASN A 886 0.10 -25.80 -33.44
N GLU A 887 -0.80 -26.52 -34.10
CA GLU A 887 -0.64 -26.91 -35.49
C GLU A 887 -0.85 -25.74 -36.46
N ARG A 888 -0.08 -25.74 -37.55
CA ARG A 888 -0.27 -24.82 -38.68
C ARG A 888 -1.31 -25.39 -39.63
N ARG A 889 -2.52 -24.85 -39.60
CA ARG A 889 -3.65 -25.24 -40.47
C ARG A 889 -3.95 -24.16 -41.52
N PRO A 890 -4.61 -24.49 -42.64
CA PRO A 890 -4.99 -23.49 -43.63
C PRO A 890 -6.24 -22.72 -43.16
N ALA A 891 -6.30 -21.44 -43.53
CA ALA A 891 -7.47 -20.60 -43.30
C ALA A 891 -7.91 -19.91 -44.59
N TYR A 892 -9.19 -19.55 -44.63
CA TYR A 892 -9.82 -18.86 -45.74
C TYR A 892 -10.50 -17.58 -45.22
N VAL A 893 -10.43 -16.50 -45.99
CA VAL A 893 -11.07 -15.22 -45.65
C VAL A 893 -12.01 -14.84 -46.79
N MET A 894 -13.29 -14.84 -46.52
CA MET A 894 -14.35 -14.40 -47.42
C MET A 894 -14.51 -12.89 -47.29
N CYS A 895 -14.48 -12.17 -48.42
CA CYS A 895 -14.58 -10.71 -48.45
C CYS A 895 -15.73 -10.27 -49.38
N HIS A 896 -16.58 -9.37 -48.88
CA HIS A 896 -17.70 -8.79 -49.65
C HIS A 896 -17.31 -7.46 -50.35
N VAL A 897 -16.03 -7.07 -50.33
CA VAL A 897 -15.52 -5.83 -50.94
C VAL A 897 -14.12 -6.07 -51.54
N ASP A 898 -13.94 -5.77 -52.83
CA ASP A 898 -12.70 -6.05 -53.57
C ASP A 898 -11.46 -5.37 -52.96
N VAL A 899 -11.58 -4.09 -52.59
CA VAL A 899 -10.51 -3.27 -51.96
C VAL A 899 -10.01 -3.92 -50.66
N VAL A 900 -10.91 -4.54 -49.89
CA VAL A 900 -10.57 -5.28 -48.67
C VAL A 900 -9.87 -6.59 -49.02
N SER A 901 -10.35 -7.30 -50.04
CA SER A 901 -9.73 -8.54 -50.53
C SER A 901 -8.28 -8.33 -50.98
N ASP A 902 -8.00 -7.24 -51.72
CA ASP A 902 -6.66 -6.89 -52.19
C ASP A 902 -5.74 -6.41 -51.07
N THR A 903 -6.29 -5.75 -50.04
CA THR A 903 -5.54 -5.39 -48.83
C THR A 903 -5.10 -6.65 -48.07
N ILE A 904 -5.97 -7.66 -47.97
CA ILE A 904 -5.66 -8.93 -47.30
C ILE A 904 -4.67 -9.77 -48.12
N ARG A 905 -4.79 -9.78 -49.47
CA ARG A 905 -3.80 -10.40 -50.37
C ARG A 905 -2.42 -9.75 -50.25
N ARG A 906 -2.36 -8.41 -50.12
CA ARG A 906 -1.10 -7.67 -49.97
C ARG A 906 -0.33 -8.04 -48.70
N TYR A 907 -1.04 -8.38 -47.62
CA TYR A 907 -0.48 -8.68 -46.30
C TYR A 907 -0.69 -10.14 -45.87
N GLU A 908 -0.76 -11.05 -46.85
CA GLU A 908 -0.97 -12.49 -46.62
C GLU A 908 0.12 -13.09 -45.71
N LEU A 909 1.37 -12.63 -45.86
CA LEU A 909 2.54 -13.07 -45.10
C LEU A 909 2.43 -12.68 -43.62
N GLU A 910 2.06 -11.43 -43.35
CA GLU A 910 1.89 -10.86 -42.01
C GLU A 910 0.78 -11.60 -41.27
N ILE A 911 -0.39 -11.77 -41.90
CA ILE A 911 -1.53 -12.52 -41.35
C ILE A 911 -1.14 -13.98 -41.08
N SER A 912 -0.52 -14.65 -42.07
CA SER A 912 -0.17 -16.08 -41.96
C SER A 912 0.82 -16.37 -40.84
N ASN A 913 1.80 -15.49 -40.61
CA ASN A 913 2.75 -15.66 -39.51
C ASN A 913 2.10 -15.35 -38.15
N LEU A 914 1.40 -14.22 -38.01
CA LEU A 914 0.74 -13.83 -36.77
C LEU A 914 -0.34 -14.84 -36.33
N ALA A 915 -1.12 -15.37 -37.27
CA ALA A 915 -2.11 -16.40 -37.01
C ALA A 915 -1.55 -17.84 -37.02
N SER A 916 -0.24 -18.00 -37.27
CA SER A 916 0.51 -19.28 -37.40
C SER A 916 -0.17 -20.30 -38.31
N LEU A 917 -0.54 -19.88 -39.52
CA LEU A 917 -1.18 -20.71 -40.54
C LEU A 917 -0.16 -21.55 -41.33
N SER A 918 -0.67 -22.51 -42.11
CA SER A 918 0.09 -23.15 -43.20
C SER A 918 -0.09 -22.43 -44.54
N SER A 919 -1.26 -21.83 -44.78
CA SER A 919 -1.58 -20.97 -45.93
C SER A 919 -2.83 -20.14 -45.65
N LEU A 920 -2.96 -18.97 -46.28
CA LEU A 920 -4.17 -18.16 -46.28
C LEU A 920 -4.75 -18.12 -47.71
N LYS A 921 -6.08 -18.17 -47.86
CA LYS A 921 -6.74 -17.97 -49.16
C LYS A 921 -7.84 -16.93 -49.04
N VAL A 922 -7.84 -15.94 -49.94
CA VAL A 922 -8.88 -14.91 -50.01
C VAL A 922 -9.94 -15.34 -51.02
N LEU A 923 -11.16 -15.55 -50.55
CA LEU A 923 -12.32 -15.98 -51.31
C LEU A 923 -13.21 -14.77 -51.66
N SER A 924 -13.81 -14.81 -52.85
CA SER A 924 -14.89 -13.93 -53.26
C SER A 924 -16.25 -14.57 -52.94
N GLU A 925 -17.30 -13.75 -52.87
CA GLU A 925 -18.67 -14.20 -52.58
C GLU A 925 -19.18 -15.31 -53.52
N ASN A 926 -18.62 -15.41 -54.74
CA ASN A 926 -18.94 -16.44 -55.73
C ASN A 926 -18.27 -17.81 -55.47
N ASP A 927 -17.21 -17.88 -54.65
CA ASP A 927 -16.43 -19.11 -54.42
C ASP A 927 -17.08 -20.08 -53.42
N GLY A 928 -18.08 -19.63 -52.67
CA GLY A 928 -18.80 -20.42 -51.66
C GLY A 928 -18.02 -20.63 -50.35
N ALA A 929 -18.70 -21.22 -49.36
CA ALA A 929 -18.09 -21.50 -48.06
C ALA A 929 -17.28 -22.82 -48.08
N PRO A 930 -16.02 -22.84 -47.61
CA PRO A 930 -15.18 -24.03 -47.64
C PRO A 930 -15.65 -25.08 -46.62
N THR A 931 -15.92 -26.30 -47.10
CA THR A 931 -16.38 -27.42 -46.27
C THR A 931 -15.33 -27.88 -45.26
N GLY A 932 -15.78 -28.38 -44.09
CA GLY A 932 -14.89 -28.84 -43.02
C GLY A 932 -14.14 -27.74 -42.27
N CYS A 933 -14.64 -26.51 -42.27
CA CYS A 933 -14.05 -25.38 -41.54
C CYS A 933 -14.99 -24.87 -40.42
N SER A 934 -14.43 -24.42 -39.30
CA SER A 934 -15.15 -23.59 -38.32
C SER A 934 -15.02 -22.11 -38.70
N VAL A 935 -16.05 -21.30 -38.41
CA VAL A 935 -16.21 -19.92 -38.90
C VAL A 935 -16.28 -18.90 -37.76
N SER A 936 -15.58 -17.79 -37.92
CA SER A 936 -15.73 -16.59 -37.10
C SER A 936 -15.77 -15.36 -38.00
N VAL A 937 -16.85 -14.59 -37.89
CA VAL A 937 -16.99 -13.32 -38.60
C VAL A 937 -16.22 -12.23 -37.86
N VAL A 938 -15.63 -11.30 -38.60
CA VAL A 938 -14.82 -10.17 -38.08
C VAL A 938 -15.64 -8.88 -38.09
N ASN A 939 -16.37 -8.64 -39.18
CA ASN A 939 -17.33 -7.56 -39.37
C ASN A 939 -18.28 -7.93 -40.54
N GLU A 940 -19.22 -7.05 -40.89
CA GLU A 940 -20.19 -7.24 -42.00
C GLU A 940 -19.56 -7.56 -43.37
N GLN A 941 -18.27 -7.28 -43.56
CA GLN A 941 -17.57 -7.40 -44.85
C GLN A 941 -16.54 -8.54 -44.88
N ILE A 942 -16.26 -9.20 -43.75
CA ILE A 942 -15.16 -10.16 -43.59
C ILE A 942 -15.58 -11.34 -42.70
N SER A 943 -15.64 -12.54 -43.29
CA SER A 943 -15.82 -13.81 -42.59
C SER A 943 -14.57 -14.68 -42.70
N VAL A 944 -14.14 -15.30 -41.60
CA VAL A 944 -12.89 -16.08 -41.54
C VAL A 944 -13.17 -17.53 -41.17
N TYR A 945 -12.56 -18.45 -41.91
CA TYR A 945 -12.77 -19.90 -41.82
C TYR A 945 -11.43 -20.58 -41.51
N LEU A 946 -11.43 -21.52 -40.56
CA LEU A 946 -10.26 -22.31 -40.18
C LEU A 946 -10.53 -23.81 -40.39
N GLN A 947 -9.67 -24.49 -41.13
CA GLN A 947 -9.89 -25.89 -41.49
C GLN A 947 -9.68 -26.85 -40.31
N LEU A 948 -10.60 -27.79 -40.16
CA LEU A 948 -10.56 -28.87 -39.17
C LEU A 948 -10.17 -30.21 -39.82
N GLN A 949 -9.86 -31.21 -38.99
CA GLN A 949 -9.73 -32.61 -39.40
C GLN A 949 -10.73 -33.46 -38.59
N GLY A 950 -11.44 -34.35 -39.29
CA GLY A 950 -12.55 -35.13 -38.72
C GLY A 950 -13.91 -34.42 -38.86
N ASN A 951 -15.00 -35.18 -38.70
CA ASN A 951 -16.35 -34.67 -38.84
C ASN A 951 -16.63 -33.56 -37.82
N LEU A 952 -17.22 -32.47 -38.30
CA LEU A 952 -17.82 -31.44 -37.44
C LEU A 952 -18.89 -32.07 -36.55
N ASN A 953 -18.70 -32.01 -35.23
CA ASN A 953 -19.86 -32.09 -34.34
C ASN A 953 -20.60 -30.74 -34.42
N ALA A 954 -21.46 -30.61 -35.44
CA ALA A 954 -22.22 -29.40 -35.72
C ALA A 954 -23.10 -28.99 -34.53
N GLU A 955 -23.62 -29.96 -33.77
CA GLU A 955 -24.40 -29.75 -32.55
C GLU A 955 -23.56 -29.04 -31.46
N ALA A 956 -22.27 -29.41 -31.31
CA ALA A 956 -21.36 -28.79 -30.35
C ALA A 956 -20.82 -27.41 -30.79
N GLU A 957 -20.72 -27.12 -32.08
CA GLU A 957 -20.44 -25.74 -32.55
C GLU A 957 -21.70 -24.87 -32.40
N ARG A 958 -22.88 -25.42 -32.70
CA ARG A 958 -24.18 -24.76 -32.53
C ARG A 958 -24.47 -24.38 -31.08
N GLU A 959 -24.21 -25.28 -30.13
CA GLU A 959 -24.35 -25.00 -28.69
C GLU A 959 -23.45 -23.84 -28.24
N LYS A 960 -22.25 -23.67 -28.83
CA LYS A 960 -21.35 -22.54 -28.56
C LYS A 960 -21.84 -21.23 -29.17
N LEU A 961 -22.31 -21.26 -30.43
CA LEU A 961 -22.89 -20.07 -31.07
C LEU A 961 -24.14 -19.60 -30.31
N GLN A 962 -24.99 -20.53 -29.87
CA GLN A 962 -26.14 -20.23 -29.03
C GLN A 962 -25.74 -19.61 -27.68
N LYS A 963 -24.75 -20.16 -26.98
CA LYS A 963 -24.22 -19.55 -25.73
C LYS A 963 -23.62 -18.15 -25.97
N LYS A 964 -22.92 -17.93 -27.08
CA LYS A 964 -22.38 -16.62 -27.45
C LYS A 964 -23.49 -15.61 -27.80
N ARG A 965 -24.55 -16.07 -28.48
CA ARG A 965 -25.77 -15.31 -28.76
C ARG A 965 -26.48 -14.90 -27.47
N GLU A 966 -26.67 -15.83 -26.54
CA GLU A 966 -27.27 -15.57 -25.22
C GLU A 966 -26.44 -14.55 -24.41
N GLU A 967 -25.10 -14.63 -24.45
CA GLU A 967 -24.23 -13.65 -23.80
C GLU A 967 -24.31 -12.26 -24.45
N LEU A 968 -24.24 -12.17 -25.78
CA LEU A 968 -24.33 -10.90 -26.51
C LEU A 968 -25.72 -10.26 -26.40
N GLN A 969 -26.79 -11.04 -26.44
CA GLN A 969 -28.16 -10.57 -26.21
C GLN A 969 -28.29 -10.03 -24.79
N LYS A 970 -27.75 -10.73 -23.80
CA LYS A 970 -27.69 -10.26 -22.41
C LYS A 970 -26.85 -8.99 -22.26
N GLN A 971 -25.80 -8.77 -23.06
CA GLN A 971 -25.07 -7.51 -23.07
C GLN A 971 -25.89 -6.38 -23.72
N HIS A 972 -26.55 -6.65 -24.85
CA HIS A 972 -27.45 -5.73 -25.55
C HIS A 972 -28.58 -5.26 -24.63
N ASP A 973 -29.37 -6.19 -24.10
CA ASP A 973 -30.47 -5.95 -23.16
C ASP A 973 -30.07 -5.09 -21.96
N ASN A 974 -28.88 -5.33 -21.39
CA ASN A 974 -28.39 -4.57 -20.24
C ASN A 974 -27.88 -3.18 -20.60
N LEU A 975 -27.51 -2.94 -21.87
CA LEU A 975 -27.12 -1.61 -22.36
C LEU A 975 -28.38 -0.81 -22.75
N GLU A 976 -29.30 -1.44 -23.47
CA GLU A 976 -30.61 -0.89 -23.83
C GLU A 976 -31.41 -0.46 -22.59
N LYS A 977 -31.54 -1.34 -21.57
CA LYS A 977 -32.22 -1.02 -20.30
C LYS A 977 -31.57 0.11 -19.50
N LYS A 978 -30.27 0.37 -19.70
CA LYS A 978 -29.60 1.57 -19.14
C LYS A 978 -29.95 2.81 -19.94
N MET A 979 -29.93 2.72 -21.27
CA MET A 979 -30.22 3.84 -22.17
C MET A 979 -31.69 4.26 -22.16
N SER A 980 -32.62 3.35 -21.85
CA SER A 980 -34.05 3.59 -21.69
C SER A 980 -34.47 4.02 -20.28
N ALA A 981 -33.53 4.14 -19.33
CA ALA A 981 -33.86 4.53 -17.96
C ALA A 981 -34.25 6.02 -17.86
N SER A 982 -35.20 6.34 -16.98
CA SER A 982 -35.65 7.72 -16.78
C SER A 982 -34.50 8.61 -16.26
N GLY A 983 -34.35 9.79 -16.87
CA GLY A 983 -33.23 10.70 -16.61
C GLY A 983 -31.88 10.31 -17.22
N TYR A 984 -31.76 9.19 -17.97
CA TYR A 984 -30.50 8.82 -18.64
C TYR A 984 -30.02 9.92 -19.60
N LYS A 985 -30.93 10.53 -20.38
CA LYS A 985 -30.64 11.66 -21.29
C LYS A 985 -30.19 12.96 -20.61
N GLU A 986 -30.45 13.11 -19.31
CA GLU A 986 -30.16 14.34 -18.54
C GLU A 986 -28.91 14.18 -17.69
N LYS A 987 -28.64 12.95 -17.22
CA LYS A 987 -27.54 12.63 -16.28
C LYS A 987 -26.27 12.13 -16.96
N VAL A 988 -26.31 11.77 -18.24
CA VAL A 988 -25.18 11.18 -18.96
C VAL A 988 -24.62 12.16 -20.00
N PRO A 989 -23.31 12.49 -19.96
CA PRO A 989 -22.66 13.32 -20.97
C PRO A 989 -22.82 12.81 -22.41
N GLN A 990 -22.88 13.74 -23.37
CA GLN A 990 -23.26 13.43 -24.76
C GLN A 990 -22.24 12.54 -25.50
N ASN A 991 -20.95 12.65 -25.19
CA ASN A 991 -19.93 11.71 -25.68
C ASN A 991 -20.19 10.26 -25.20
N ILE A 992 -20.67 10.07 -23.98
CA ILE A 992 -21.04 8.75 -23.44
C ILE A 992 -22.34 8.23 -24.07
N HIS A 993 -23.27 9.11 -24.46
CA HIS A 993 -24.42 8.73 -25.29
C HIS A 993 -23.97 8.18 -26.64
N GLU A 994 -23.11 8.91 -27.37
CA GLU A 994 -22.60 8.48 -28.67
C GLU A 994 -21.84 7.16 -28.59
N ASP A 995 -20.98 6.99 -27.58
CA ASP A 995 -20.22 5.75 -27.41
C ASP A 995 -21.09 4.56 -26.99
N ASN A 996 -22.16 4.78 -26.24
CA ASN A 996 -23.10 3.71 -25.91
C ASN A 996 -24.04 3.38 -27.09
N LEU A 997 -24.40 4.35 -27.94
CA LEU A 997 -25.06 4.09 -29.23
C LEU A 997 -24.16 3.28 -30.18
N LYS A 998 -22.88 3.65 -30.32
CA LYS A 998 -21.89 2.90 -31.12
C LYS A 998 -21.77 1.45 -30.63
N LYS A 999 -21.72 1.22 -29.30
CA LYS A 999 -21.69 -0.12 -28.69
C LYS A 999 -22.98 -0.90 -28.93
N LEU A 1000 -24.15 -0.27 -28.80
CA LEU A 1000 -25.45 -0.93 -29.01
C LEU A 1000 -25.60 -1.40 -30.47
N ASN A 1001 -25.27 -0.54 -31.44
CA ASN A 1001 -25.27 -0.89 -32.86
C ASN A 1001 -24.29 -2.03 -33.15
N LYS A 1002 -23.09 -2.01 -32.57
CA LYS A 1002 -22.11 -3.09 -32.73
C LYS A 1002 -22.60 -4.43 -32.15
N LEU A 1003 -23.28 -4.42 -31.01
CA LEU A 1003 -23.89 -5.62 -30.43
C LEU A 1003 -25.01 -6.18 -31.32
N LEU A 1004 -25.85 -5.31 -31.91
CA LEU A 1004 -26.87 -5.72 -32.89
C LEU A 1004 -26.26 -6.33 -34.15
N GLN A 1005 -25.18 -5.75 -34.68
CA GLN A 1005 -24.42 -6.29 -35.81
C GLN A 1005 -23.84 -7.67 -35.48
N GLU A 1006 -23.14 -7.82 -34.34
CA GLU A 1006 -22.59 -9.11 -33.89
C GLU A 1006 -23.67 -10.18 -33.66
N LEU A 1007 -24.88 -9.80 -33.22
CA LEU A 1007 -26.02 -10.71 -33.07
C LEU A 1007 -26.58 -11.17 -34.42
N GLY A 1008 -26.90 -10.25 -35.34
CA GLY A 1008 -27.44 -10.60 -36.66
C GLY A 1008 -26.51 -11.50 -37.46
N ILE A 1009 -25.20 -11.27 -37.33
CA ILE A 1009 -24.12 -12.09 -37.87
C ILE A 1009 -24.13 -13.53 -37.32
N ILE A 1010 -24.37 -13.72 -36.02
CA ILE A 1010 -24.45 -15.06 -35.40
C ILE A 1010 -25.75 -15.77 -35.82
N ASP A 1011 -26.86 -15.04 -35.96
CA ASP A 1011 -28.14 -15.58 -36.43
C ASP A 1011 -28.10 -16.01 -37.90
N GLU A 1012 -27.19 -15.46 -38.71
CA GLU A 1012 -26.91 -15.94 -40.06
C GLU A 1012 -26.00 -17.19 -40.06
N ALA A 1013 -25.00 -17.23 -39.15
CA ALA A 1013 -24.12 -18.38 -38.99
C ALA A 1013 -24.87 -19.63 -38.47
N ASP A 1014 -25.80 -19.49 -37.53
CA ASP A 1014 -26.65 -20.61 -37.05
C ASP A 1014 -27.51 -21.17 -38.19
N ARG A 1015 -28.14 -20.30 -38.99
CA ARG A 1015 -28.92 -20.71 -40.18
C ARG A 1015 -28.08 -21.47 -41.18
N LYS A 1016 -26.89 -20.96 -41.54
CA LYS A 1016 -25.98 -21.65 -42.47
C LYS A 1016 -25.52 -23.03 -41.97
N LEU A 1017 -25.41 -23.24 -40.65
CA LEU A 1017 -25.13 -24.57 -40.08
C LEU A 1017 -26.36 -25.51 -40.08
N ILE A 1018 -27.57 -24.97 -39.89
CA ILE A 1018 -28.83 -25.75 -40.03
C ILE A 1018 -29.00 -26.24 -41.47
N ASP A 1019 -28.79 -25.35 -42.46
CA ASP A 1019 -28.93 -25.68 -43.88
C ASP A 1019 -27.90 -26.74 -44.32
N MET A 1020 -26.66 -26.68 -43.81
CA MET A 1020 -25.67 -27.74 -44.00
C MET A 1020 -26.08 -29.08 -43.38
N GLY A 1021 -26.70 -29.08 -42.20
CA GLY A 1021 -27.16 -30.29 -41.52
C GLY A 1021 -28.36 -30.97 -42.18
N ASN A 1022 -29.16 -30.23 -42.95
CA ASN A 1022 -30.31 -30.76 -43.69
C ASN A 1022 -29.94 -31.33 -45.08
N GLY A 1023 -28.68 -31.16 -45.53
CA GLY A 1023 -28.21 -31.59 -46.86
C GLY A 1023 -27.70 -33.04 -46.97
N GLU A 1024 -27.69 -33.81 -45.88
CA GLU A 1024 -27.19 -35.20 -45.83
C GLU A 1024 -28.30 -36.26 -45.55
N ASN A 1025 -29.57 -35.97 -45.89
CA ASN A 1025 -30.70 -36.92 -45.85
C ASN A 1025 -31.28 -37.20 -47.24
#